data_AF-A0A2D7A1Y8-F1
#
_entry.id   AF-A0A2D7A1Y8-F1
#
_cell.length_a   1.000
_cell.length_b   1.000
_cell.length_c   1.000
_cell.angle_alpha   90.00
_cell.angle_beta   90.00
_cell.angle_gamma   90.00
#
_symmetry.space_group_name_H-M   'P 1'
#
loop_
_entity.id
_entity.type
_entity.pdbx_description
1 polymer ?
#
loop_
_entity_poly.entity_id
_entity_poly.type
_entity_poly.pdbx_seq_one_letter_code
_entity_poly.pdbx_strand_id
1 'polypeptide(L)'
;MKKLFCLITFISFICCTSDSPQEVVPPTLNYTLTIKSEEGGSVSSTGGSYESGKVVTITATANPEYVFSGWSNGSTDNPLSVTMNSNQTITASFDKVTYTLSTSTEGEGSITETLVSSGRSTDYNSGSVVRLTAVPSNGWIFIGWTGDYVGEDNPIDIDVSESISISASFEISNLEVRETQLSIDCHTLDNMSVQSSFNYGSVAAILHYNSGGEDYMFIPGTGSFNDVNNSPNSSSDVQPGRGYTLKLGAQGWEFYQYNNEIKSWNIRNHDKSEDFIVIGDGNEIGPQSNWKGKMWYGQITSGPINWNELDTDNDLGNYHGVSIGDINNDNRLDFFGSPLTFFINEGGNQYRRATHTRLNSEVYNLHPDNFNDPTPNSPFYCGDALEYQIEDLNGDGIDEIIFSSNGKVEDFRDDLFKQTCGNKLDIFKFNSENGKYDIAWRSDSVGDDLVENTTKIRVFDVNNDGILDILRNWESLSGNAIETWIGKGNLEYELHSTYRGGTDYNMEYREFELMDVNNDGLIDIVLTTNGVLGFGEMTDDSNGIIYSDRVYIDPNDISKGIKLNNMILINDGGGTFQPYNTKELIAINAHPEVFHPFMKDGSLHFYGSFMSFDYWHLRNEMSDENTNTIFPIIYDIKVNLD
;
A
#
# COMPACT_ATOMS: atom_id res chain seq x y z
N MET A 1 27.40 -93.69 64.08
CA MET A 1 26.09 -93.26 63.52
C MET A 1 25.35 -92.44 64.56
N LYS A 2 24.96 -91.21 64.19
CA LYS A 2 23.70 -90.55 64.57
C LYS A 2 23.24 -90.76 66.02
N LYS A 3 23.59 -89.85 66.94
CA LYS A 3 22.95 -89.69 68.25
C LYS A 3 23.21 -88.27 68.76
N LEU A 4 22.40 -87.62 69.58
CA LEU A 4 20.98 -87.68 69.94
C LEU A 4 20.90 -86.67 71.10
N PHE A 5 19.99 -85.71 71.01
CA PHE A 5 19.15 -85.16 72.10
C PHE A 5 19.71 -84.99 73.54
N CYS A 6 19.20 -83.91 74.15
CA CYS A 6 19.01 -83.69 75.60
C CYS A 6 20.19 -83.21 76.47
N LEU A 7 20.02 -81.97 76.92
CA LEU A 7 19.87 -81.57 78.32
C LEU A 7 20.85 -82.18 79.34
N ILE A 8 21.82 -81.39 79.82
CA ILE A 8 22.42 -81.58 81.15
C ILE A 8 22.61 -80.25 81.88
N THR A 9 22.14 -80.33 83.12
CA THR A 9 22.12 -79.50 84.33
C THR A 9 23.46 -78.98 84.89
N PHE A 10 23.37 -77.77 85.48
CA PHE A 10 23.72 -77.37 86.87
C PHE A 10 25.16 -77.59 87.40
N ILE A 11 25.89 -76.50 87.68
CA ILE A 11 26.30 -76.00 89.04
C ILE A 11 27.49 -75.03 88.95
N SER A 12 27.36 -73.94 89.70
CA SER A 12 28.21 -72.77 89.94
C SER A 12 29.72 -72.97 90.12
N PHE A 13 30.51 -71.96 89.73
CA PHE A 13 31.38 -71.23 90.67
C PHE A 13 31.67 -69.79 90.16
N ILE A 14 31.84 -68.92 91.16
CA ILE A 14 31.90 -67.45 91.21
C ILE A 14 33.23 -66.88 90.69
N CYS A 15 33.22 -65.71 90.04
CA CYS A 15 34.15 -64.62 90.36
C CYS A 15 33.69 -63.25 89.81
N CYS A 16 33.72 -62.24 90.70
CA CYS A 16 33.26 -60.86 90.51
C CYS A 16 34.27 -60.00 89.73
N THR A 17 33.80 -58.93 89.08
CA THR A 17 34.40 -57.59 89.17
C THR A 17 33.30 -56.51 89.09
N SER A 18 33.63 -55.35 89.65
CA SER A 18 32.83 -54.32 90.30
C SER A 18 31.93 -53.42 89.44
N ASP A 19 30.70 -53.18 89.92
CA ASP A 19 29.82 -52.08 89.52
C ASP A 19 30.42 -50.72 89.91
N SER A 20 30.44 -49.80 88.95
CA SER A 20 30.70 -48.37 89.16
C SER A 20 29.36 -47.68 89.50
N PRO A 21 29.31 -46.70 90.43
CA PRO A 21 28.07 -46.01 90.73
C PRO A 21 27.65 -45.15 89.53
N GLN A 22 26.41 -45.31 89.05
CA GLN A 22 25.83 -44.33 88.14
C GLN A 22 25.58 -43.02 88.89
N GLU A 23 26.23 -41.94 88.47
CA GLU A 23 25.85 -40.58 88.86
C GLU A 23 24.44 -40.27 88.31
N VAL A 24 23.51 -39.99 89.22
CA VAL A 24 22.22 -39.42 88.87
C VAL A 24 22.44 -37.94 88.58
N VAL A 25 22.64 -37.59 87.31
CA VAL A 25 22.64 -36.19 86.85
C VAL A 25 21.22 -35.62 87.04
N PRO A 26 21.04 -34.47 87.71
CA PRO A 26 19.71 -33.86 87.86
C PRO A 26 19.13 -33.53 86.47
N PRO A 27 17.82 -33.69 86.24
CA PRO A 27 17.23 -33.38 84.94
C PRO A 27 17.42 -31.89 84.63
N THR A 28 18.15 -31.59 83.55
CA THR A 28 18.29 -30.23 83.04
C THR A 28 16.98 -29.79 82.41
N LEU A 29 16.45 -28.65 82.85
CA LEU A 29 15.24 -28.06 82.28
C LEU A 29 15.60 -27.50 80.89
N ASN A 30 15.03 -28.08 79.85
CA ASN A 30 15.24 -27.67 78.46
C ASN A 30 13.99 -27.00 77.89
N TYR A 31 14.19 -26.03 77.03
CA TYR A 31 13.16 -25.37 76.24
C TYR A 31 13.41 -25.56 74.74
N THR A 32 12.33 -25.64 73.97
CA THR A 32 12.36 -25.79 72.52
C THR A 32 12.28 -24.42 71.84
N LEU A 33 13.23 -24.13 70.97
CA LEU A 33 13.15 -23.04 69.99
C LEU A 33 12.74 -23.62 68.65
N THR A 34 11.67 -23.10 68.05
CA THR A 34 11.29 -23.38 66.66
C THR A 34 11.51 -22.13 65.84
N ILE A 35 12.28 -22.23 64.76
CA ILE A 35 12.57 -21.09 63.88
C ILE A 35 11.96 -21.37 62.53
N LYS A 36 11.19 -20.41 62.04
CA LYS A 36 10.58 -20.45 60.71
C LYS A 36 11.09 -19.30 59.86
N SER A 37 11.10 -19.51 58.55
CA SER A 37 11.27 -18.45 57.57
C SER A 37 9.95 -18.28 56.83
N GLU A 38 9.51 -17.04 56.66
CA GLU A 38 8.51 -16.72 55.65
C GLU A 38 9.12 -16.80 54.24
N GLU A 39 8.29 -16.56 53.23
CA GLU A 39 8.72 -16.44 51.84
C GLU A 39 9.74 -15.30 51.69
N GLY A 40 10.70 -15.44 50.78
CA GLY A 40 11.67 -14.38 50.50
C GLY A 40 13.01 -14.50 51.24
N GLY A 41 13.21 -15.53 52.06
CA GLY A 41 14.52 -15.75 52.68
C GLY A 41 14.68 -17.11 53.33
N SER A 42 15.73 -17.24 54.12
CA SER A 42 16.07 -18.43 54.89
C SER A 42 16.60 -18.06 56.27
N VAL A 43 16.59 -19.04 57.18
CA VAL A 43 17.11 -18.90 58.54
C VAL A 43 18.26 -19.88 58.76
N SER A 44 19.25 -19.49 59.56
CA SER A 44 20.48 -20.27 59.77
C SER A 44 20.27 -21.63 60.48
N SER A 45 19.10 -21.87 61.07
CA SER A 45 18.69 -23.15 61.64
C SER A 45 17.16 -23.21 61.79
N THR A 46 16.59 -24.40 61.96
CA THR A 46 15.16 -24.59 62.29
C THR A 46 14.88 -24.61 63.79
N GLY A 47 15.92 -24.41 64.63
CA GLY A 47 15.86 -24.43 66.08
C GLY A 47 16.28 -25.77 66.69
N GLY A 48 15.83 -26.04 67.92
CA GLY A 48 16.27 -27.20 68.71
C GLY A 48 15.87 -27.13 70.19
N SER A 49 16.36 -28.10 70.98
CA SER A 49 16.18 -28.15 72.44
C SER A 49 17.43 -27.62 73.14
N TYR A 50 17.26 -26.69 74.08
CA TYR A 50 18.34 -25.96 74.73
C TYR A 50 18.09 -25.83 76.24
N GLU A 51 19.16 -25.89 77.04
CA GLU A 51 19.07 -25.69 78.49
C GLU A 51 18.55 -24.29 78.85
N SER A 52 17.78 -24.22 79.93
CA SER A 52 17.26 -22.96 80.47
C SER A 52 18.38 -21.94 80.70
N GLY A 53 18.20 -20.71 80.20
CA GLY A 53 19.16 -19.61 80.28
C GLY A 53 20.20 -19.56 79.17
N LYS A 54 20.28 -20.57 78.29
CA LYS A 54 21.18 -20.55 77.13
C LYS A 54 20.76 -19.47 76.13
N VAL A 55 21.74 -18.76 75.56
CA VAL A 55 21.53 -17.81 74.47
C VAL A 55 21.84 -18.50 73.14
N VAL A 56 20.91 -18.41 72.19
CA VAL A 56 21.02 -18.99 70.84
C VAL A 56 21.03 -17.86 69.83
N THR A 57 22.04 -17.81 68.97
CA THR A 57 22.14 -16.81 67.91
C THR A 57 21.62 -17.38 66.59
N ILE A 58 20.71 -16.64 65.95
CA ILE A 58 20.04 -17.05 64.70
C ILE A 58 20.17 -15.92 63.67
N THR A 59 20.40 -16.26 62.40
CA THR A 59 20.59 -15.28 61.32
C THR A 59 19.52 -15.50 60.25
N ALA A 60 18.89 -14.42 59.78
CA ALA A 60 18.04 -14.40 58.61
C ALA A 60 18.88 -14.01 57.39
N THR A 61 18.75 -14.73 56.27
CA THR A 61 19.38 -14.40 55.00
C THR A 61 18.29 -14.19 53.98
N ALA A 62 18.13 -12.95 53.50
CA ALA A 62 17.15 -12.65 52.46
C ALA A 62 17.61 -13.27 51.13
N ASN A 63 16.65 -13.77 50.35
CA ASN A 63 16.89 -14.14 48.96
C ASN A 63 17.09 -12.86 48.12
N PRO A 64 17.60 -12.96 46.88
CA PRO A 64 17.57 -11.84 45.95
C PRO A 64 16.17 -11.22 45.86
N GLU A 65 16.10 -9.90 45.76
CA GLU A 65 14.85 -9.10 45.67
C GLU A 65 13.99 -9.06 46.93
N TYR A 66 14.54 -9.51 48.06
CA TYR A 66 13.91 -9.38 49.37
C TYR A 66 14.84 -8.69 50.36
N VAL A 67 14.24 -8.00 51.33
CA VAL A 67 14.94 -7.41 52.48
C VAL A 67 14.38 -7.99 53.76
N PHE A 68 15.26 -8.31 54.70
CA PHE A 68 14.84 -8.77 56.03
C PHE A 68 14.10 -7.63 56.74
N SER A 69 12.83 -7.85 57.07
CA SER A 69 11.95 -6.82 57.66
C SER A 69 11.83 -6.95 59.19
N GLY A 70 12.03 -8.15 59.74
CA GLY A 70 12.09 -8.35 61.18
C GLY A 70 11.80 -9.77 61.63
N TRP A 71 11.89 -9.98 62.93
CA TRP A 71 11.51 -11.23 63.60
C TRP A 71 10.13 -11.10 64.27
N SER A 72 9.42 -12.21 64.41
CA SER A 72 8.07 -12.24 65.02
C SER A 72 8.00 -11.80 66.49
N ASN A 73 9.14 -11.66 67.18
CA ASN A 73 9.22 -11.08 68.52
C ASN A 73 9.39 -9.54 68.51
N GLY A 74 9.34 -8.91 67.34
CA GLY A 74 9.45 -7.47 67.15
C GLY A 74 10.89 -6.95 67.04
N SER A 75 11.91 -7.81 67.07
CA SER A 75 13.30 -7.40 66.85
C SER A 75 13.62 -7.26 65.36
N THR A 76 14.38 -6.23 65.01
CA THR A 76 14.99 -6.05 63.67
C THR A 76 16.47 -6.40 63.65
N ASP A 77 17.03 -6.91 64.77
CA ASP A 77 18.44 -7.27 64.86
C ASP A 77 18.71 -8.55 64.06
N ASN A 78 19.72 -8.52 63.20
CA ASN A 78 20.13 -9.69 62.44
C ASN A 78 21.67 -9.75 62.36
N PRO A 79 22.32 -10.70 63.06
CA PRO A 79 21.75 -11.85 63.76
C PRO A 79 21.00 -11.52 65.07
N LEU A 80 19.96 -12.31 65.39
CA LEU A 80 19.17 -12.21 66.62
C LEU A 80 19.70 -13.17 67.69
N SER A 81 19.78 -12.70 68.94
CA SER A 81 20.10 -13.52 70.11
C SER A 81 18.85 -13.83 70.94
N VAL A 82 18.53 -15.11 71.10
CA VAL A 82 17.35 -15.61 71.81
C VAL A 82 17.77 -16.29 73.11
N THR A 83 17.35 -15.77 74.26
CA THR A 83 17.55 -16.44 75.56
C THR A 83 16.44 -17.44 75.82
N MET A 84 16.82 -18.70 76.05
CA MET A 84 15.89 -19.81 76.24
C MET A 84 15.39 -19.89 77.69
N ASN A 85 14.36 -19.10 78.01
CA ASN A 85 13.67 -19.10 79.31
C ASN A 85 12.27 -19.74 79.26
N SER A 86 11.82 -20.13 78.07
CA SER A 86 10.53 -20.75 77.76
C SER A 86 10.60 -21.35 76.35
N ASN A 87 9.63 -22.20 76.00
CA ASN A 87 9.48 -22.63 74.60
C ASN A 87 9.11 -21.42 73.74
N GLN A 88 9.84 -21.19 72.65
CA GLN A 88 9.68 -20.02 71.79
C GLN A 88 9.55 -20.45 70.32
N THR A 89 8.75 -19.70 69.57
CA THR A 89 8.68 -19.81 68.11
C THR A 89 8.97 -18.44 67.53
N ILE A 90 10.02 -18.36 66.72
CA ILE A 90 10.49 -17.12 66.10
C ILE A 90 10.42 -17.29 64.58
N THR A 91 9.78 -16.36 63.90
CA THR A 91 9.66 -16.34 62.44
C THR A 91 10.45 -15.15 61.88
N ALA A 92 11.26 -15.36 60.85
CA ALA A 92 11.84 -14.28 60.06
C ALA A 92 10.87 -13.84 58.96
N SER A 93 10.64 -12.53 58.86
CA SER A 93 9.85 -11.89 57.81
C SER A 93 10.76 -11.18 56.81
N PHE A 94 10.36 -11.21 55.54
CA PHE A 94 11.08 -10.59 54.44
C PHE A 94 10.10 -9.82 53.56
N ASP A 95 10.44 -8.58 53.22
CA ASP A 95 9.63 -7.75 52.33
C ASP A 95 10.23 -7.80 50.92
N LYS A 96 9.39 -7.98 49.91
CA LYS A 96 9.82 -7.94 48.50
C LYS A 96 10.18 -6.50 48.11
N VAL A 97 11.32 -6.32 47.47
CA VAL A 97 11.73 -5.03 46.89
C VAL A 97 10.82 -4.73 45.68
N THR A 98 10.29 -3.51 45.62
CA THR A 98 9.48 -3.02 44.49
C THR A 98 10.23 -1.92 43.74
N TYR A 99 10.25 -2.00 42.42
CA TYR A 99 10.80 -0.97 41.55
C TYR A 99 9.70 -0.26 40.78
N THR A 100 9.92 1.02 40.45
CA THR A 100 8.97 1.82 39.68
C THR A 100 9.33 1.81 38.21
N LEU A 101 8.33 1.57 37.35
CA LEU A 101 8.39 1.87 35.92
C LEU A 101 7.65 3.19 35.69
N SER A 102 8.34 4.19 35.17
CA SER A 102 7.77 5.49 34.81
C SER A 102 7.74 5.60 33.28
N THR A 103 6.55 5.84 32.73
CA THR A 103 6.34 6.03 31.30
C THR A 103 5.95 7.47 31.00
N SER A 104 6.46 8.03 29.91
CA SER A 104 6.08 9.36 29.40
C SER A 104 5.98 9.35 27.88
N THR A 105 5.39 10.40 27.32
CA THR A 105 5.31 10.57 25.87
C THR A 105 5.86 11.93 25.46
N GLU A 106 6.59 11.97 24.35
CA GLU A 106 6.92 13.20 23.61
C GLU A 106 6.12 13.19 22.30
N GLY A 107 5.38 14.26 22.02
CA GLY A 107 4.36 14.25 20.95
C GLY A 107 3.03 13.62 21.40
N GLU A 108 2.13 13.39 20.45
CA GLU A 108 0.78 12.89 20.74
C GLU A 108 0.65 11.38 20.51
N GLY A 109 0.37 10.65 21.59
CA GLY A 109 0.25 9.20 21.59
C GLY A 109 -0.01 8.67 23.00
N SER A 110 0.02 7.36 23.14
CA SER A 110 -0.12 6.70 24.44
C SER A 110 0.80 5.50 24.54
N ILE A 111 1.07 5.07 25.77
CA ILE A 111 1.78 3.83 26.06
C ILE A 111 0.78 2.89 26.74
N THR A 112 0.62 1.69 26.21
CA THR A 112 -0.14 0.62 26.87
C THR A 112 0.82 -0.34 27.53
N GLU A 113 0.50 -0.72 28.78
CA GLU A 113 1.35 -1.58 29.61
C GLU A 113 0.64 -2.92 29.82
N THR A 114 1.31 -4.04 29.49
CA THR A 114 0.79 -5.39 29.71
C THR A 114 1.81 -6.23 30.47
N LEU A 115 1.40 -6.83 31.59
CA LEU A 115 2.26 -7.71 32.36
C LEU A 115 2.45 -9.05 31.63
N VAL A 116 3.67 -9.32 31.16
CA VAL A 116 4.01 -10.55 30.41
C VAL A 116 4.29 -11.68 31.38
N SER A 117 5.00 -11.41 32.47
CA SER A 117 5.15 -12.37 33.55
C SER A 117 5.34 -11.68 34.91
N SER A 118 4.61 -12.18 35.90
CA SER A 118 4.91 -11.96 37.32
C SER A 118 5.72 -13.17 37.80
N GLY A 119 7.04 -13.05 37.85
CA GLY A 119 7.99 -14.11 38.17
C GLY A 119 7.51 -15.40 38.86
N ARG A 120 7.64 -16.55 38.17
CA ARG A 120 8.30 -17.84 38.55
C ARG A 120 7.70 -19.06 37.83
N SER A 121 8.54 -20.04 37.49
CA SER A 121 8.14 -21.44 37.65
C SER A 121 9.21 -22.37 38.22
N THR A 122 10.49 -22.29 37.83
CA THR A 122 11.54 -23.16 38.39
C THR A 122 12.94 -22.56 38.15
N ASP A 123 13.55 -22.01 39.20
CA ASP A 123 14.88 -21.38 39.30
C ASP A 123 15.20 -20.14 38.43
N TYR A 124 16.02 -19.27 39.03
CA TYR A 124 16.58 -17.98 38.58
C TYR A 124 15.68 -16.73 38.73
N ASN A 125 16.26 -15.68 39.34
CA ASN A 125 15.63 -14.49 39.94
C ASN A 125 14.86 -13.62 38.93
N SER A 126 13.78 -12.96 39.34
CA SER A 126 12.86 -12.25 38.43
C SER A 126 12.18 -11.03 39.07
N GLY A 127 12.37 -9.88 38.42
CA GLY A 127 11.45 -8.75 38.43
C GLY A 127 10.17 -9.07 37.64
N SER A 128 9.33 -8.06 37.41
CA SER A 128 8.19 -8.20 36.49
C SER A 128 8.65 -7.86 35.07
N VAL A 129 8.33 -8.71 34.10
CA VAL A 129 8.48 -8.35 32.68
C VAL A 129 7.21 -7.63 32.22
N VAL A 130 7.34 -6.37 31.85
CA VAL A 130 6.25 -5.51 31.37
C VAL A 130 6.45 -5.26 29.87
N ARG A 131 5.43 -5.56 29.08
CA ARG A 131 5.37 -5.17 27.67
C ARG A 131 4.85 -3.74 27.57
N LEU A 132 5.61 -2.90 26.91
CA LEU A 132 5.21 -1.55 26.53
C LEU A 132 4.89 -1.53 25.04
N THR A 133 3.70 -1.05 24.71
CA THR A 133 3.32 -0.80 23.31
C THR A 133 3.03 0.68 23.15
N ALA A 134 3.80 1.36 22.29
CA ALA A 134 3.52 2.72 21.87
C ALA A 134 2.36 2.71 20.88
N VAL A 135 1.36 3.54 21.12
CA VAL A 135 0.17 3.69 20.27
C VAL A 135 0.09 5.16 19.85
N PRO A 136 0.48 5.50 18.61
CA PRO A 136 0.38 6.86 18.10
C PRO A 136 -1.07 7.35 18.11
N SER A 137 -1.25 8.66 18.32
CA SER A 137 -2.54 9.29 18.05
C SER A 137 -2.79 9.42 16.54
N ASN A 138 -4.04 9.66 16.12
CA ASN A 138 -4.35 9.87 14.72
C ASN A 138 -3.51 11.02 14.13
N GLY A 139 -2.87 10.77 12.97
CA GLY A 139 -1.96 11.73 12.32
C GLY A 139 -0.56 11.81 12.92
N TRP A 140 -0.19 10.91 13.83
CA TRP A 140 1.17 10.81 14.39
C TRP A 140 1.77 9.43 14.13
N ILE A 141 3.10 9.36 14.08
CA ILE A 141 3.85 8.11 13.99
C ILE A 141 4.78 7.96 15.18
N PHE A 142 5.03 6.71 15.57
CA PHE A 142 6.02 6.38 16.60
C PHE A 142 7.41 6.39 15.96
N ILE A 143 8.33 7.17 16.53
CA ILE A 143 9.71 7.29 16.01
C ILE A 143 10.74 6.59 16.89
N GLY A 144 10.36 6.13 18.08
CA GLY A 144 11.26 5.40 18.96
C GLY A 144 11.06 5.67 20.44
N TRP A 145 11.67 4.80 21.24
CA TRP A 145 11.76 4.92 22.68
C TRP A 145 13.03 5.68 23.08
N THR A 146 12.95 6.43 24.17
CA THR A 146 14.09 7.12 24.79
C THR A 146 14.09 6.92 26.31
N GLY A 147 15.19 7.34 26.97
CA GLY A 147 15.39 7.14 28.41
C GLY A 147 16.24 5.91 28.69
N ASP A 148 15.79 5.06 29.62
CA ASP A 148 16.53 3.86 30.04
C ASP A 148 16.50 2.73 28.99
N TYR A 149 15.61 2.82 27.99
CA TYR A 149 15.67 2.03 26.76
C TYR A 149 15.64 2.98 25.55
N VAL A 150 16.49 2.69 24.55
CA VAL A 150 16.56 3.44 23.30
C VAL A 150 16.47 2.45 22.14
N GLY A 151 15.48 2.63 21.26
CA GLY A 151 15.26 1.76 20.12
C GLY A 151 13.93 2.04 19.43
N GLU A 152 13.74 1.46 18.25
CA GLU A 152 12.56 1.66 17.40
C GLU A 152 11.58 0.46 17.44
N ASP A 153 11.97 -0.64 18.10
CA ASP A 153 11.13 -1.81 18.24
C ASP A 153 9.82 -1.44 18.97
N ASN A 154 8.69 -1.94 18.48
CA ASN A 154 7.39 -1.75 19.12
C ASN A 154 6.49 -2.95 18.81
N PRO A 155 5.99 -3.70 19.81
CA PRO A 155 6.16 -3.49 21.26
C PRO A 155 7.53 -3.91 21.79
N ILE A 156 7.88 -3.45 23.00
CA ILE A 156 9.10 -3.86 23.73
C ILE A 156 8.76 -4.58 25.03
N ASP A 157 9.58 -5.55 25.42
CA ASP A 157 9.51 -6.22 26.72
C ASP A 157 10.62 -5.71 27.64
N ILE A 158 10.25 -5.12 28.77
CA ILE A 158 11.17 -4.53 29.75
C ILE A 158 11.19 -5.38 31.02
N ASP A 159 12.39 -5.80 31.44
CA ASP A 159 12.61 -6.44 32.73
C ASP A 159 12.78 -5.38 33.83
N VAL A 160 11.76 -5.25 34.69
CA VAL A 160 11.74 -4.26 35.78
C VAL A 160 12.48 -4.81 37.00
N SER A 161 13.81 -4.90 36.88
CA SER A 161 14.74 -5.33 37.94
C SER A 161 15.42 -4.18 38.69
N GLU A 162 15.21 -2.94 38.22
CA GLU A 162 15.51 -1.67 38.88
C GLU A 162 14.46 -0.61 38.52
N SER A 163 14.58 0.61 39.07
CA SER A 163 13.66 1.69 38.69
C SER A 163 14.01 2.18 37.29
N ILE A 164 13.02 2.19 36.40
CA ILE A 164 13.18 2.45 34.96
C ILE A 164 12.27 3.61 34.55
N SER A 165 12.78 4.51 33.71
CA SER A 165 12.07 5.62 33.08
C SER A 165 12.23 5.56 31.56
N ILE A 166 11.13 5.33 30.85
CA ILE A 166 11.10 5.21 29.38
C ILE A 166 10.09 6.20 28.80
N SER A 167 10.46 6.90 27.74
CA SER A 167 9.57 7.81 27.00
C SER A 167 9.31 7.27 25.59
N ALA A 168 8.06 7.27 25.14
CA ALA A 168 7.73 7.04 23.73
C ALA A 168 7.73 8.38 22.98
N SER A 169 8.46 8.46 21.88
CA SER A 169 8.52 9.65 21.05
C SER A 169 7.65 9.47 19.82
N PHE A 170 6.85 10.48 19.52
CA PHE A 170 5.96 10.55 18.37
C PHE A 170 6.20 11.84 17.60
N GLU A 171 6.03 11.80 16.28
CA GLU A 171 6.03 12.99 15.43
C GLU A 171 4.79 13.06 14.53
N ILE A 172 4.48 14.25 14.02
CA ILE A 172 3.37 14.44 13.10
C ILE A 172 3.68 13.69 11.81
N SER A 173 2.75 12.84 11.37
CA SER A 173 2.83 12.14 10.10
C SER A 173 2.80 13.15 8.94
N ASN A 174 3.67 12.96 7.95
CA ASN A 174 3.59 13.71 6.69
C ASN A 174 2.37 13.31 5.84
N LEU A 175 1.61 12.29 6.29
CA LEU A 175 0.40 11.82 5.64
C LEU A 175 -0.79 11.79 6.61
N GLU A 176 -1.97 12.22 6.15
CA GLU A 176 -3.23 11.92 6.83
C GLU A 176 -3.98 10.85 6.03
N VAL A 177 -4.10 9.64 6.59
CA VAL A 177 -4.84 8.54 5.96
C VAL A 177 -6.27 8.54 6.52
N ARG A 178 -7.26 8.64 5.64
CA ARG A 178 -8.67 8.45 5.98
C ARG A 178 -9.20 7.23 5.26
N GLU A 179 -9.76 6.30 6.03
CA GLU A 179 -10.38 5.08 5.52
C GLU A 179 -11.90 5.21 5.59
N THR A 180 -12.60 4.79 4.53
CA THR A 180 -14.06 4.69 4.50
C THR A 180 -14.48 3.38 3.86
N GLN A 181 -15.30 2.60 4.57
CA GLN A 181 -15.95 1.43 4.00
C GLN A 181 -17.26 1.85 3.32
N LEU A 182 -17.35 1.63 2.01
CA LEU A 182 -18.57 1.85 1.24
C LEU A 182 -19.50 0.65 1.31
N SER A 183 -20.74 0.84 0.88
CA SER A 183 -21.70 -0.24 0.63
C SER A 183 -22.29 -0.04 -0.76
N ILE A 184 -22.01 -0.99 -1.67
CA ILE A 184 -22.39 -0.92 -3.08
C ILE A 184 -23.30 -2.10 -3.41
N ASP A 185 -24.56 -1.83 -3.76
CA ASP A 185 -25.51 -2.83 -4.24
C ASP A 185 -25.16 -3.20 -5.68
N CYS A 186 -24.80 -4.45 -5.95
CA CYS A 186 -24.42 -4.93 -7.28
C CYS A 186 -25.62 -5.04 -8.25
N HIS A 187 -26.86 -4.94 -7.76
CA HIS A 187 -28.10 -5.08 -8.50
C HIS A 187 -28.16 -6.35 -9.37
N THR A 188 -28.06 -6.22 -10.69
CA THR A 188 -28.06 -7.34 -11.64
C THR A 188 -26.67 -7.69 -12.16
N LEU A 189 -25.64 -6.93 -11.77
CA LEU A 189 -24.26 -7.24 -12.09
C LEU A 189 -23.72 -8.31 -11.14
N ASP A 190 -22.75 -9.07 -11.63
CA ASP A 190 -21.97 -9.94 -10.76
C ASP A 190 -21.04 -9.11 -9.88
N ASN A 191 -20.80 -9.59 -8.65
CA ASN A 191 -19.90 -8.93 -7.70
C ASN A 191 -18.49 -8.70 -8.28
N MET A 192 -18.04 -9.57 -9.19
CA MET A 192 -16.71 -9.52 -9.77
C MET A 192 -16.56 -8.37 -10.79
N SER A 193 -17.61 -7.97 -11.52
CA SER A 193 -17.60 -6.74 -12.33
C SER A 193 -17.47 -5.49 -11.47
N VAL A 194 -18.17 -5.43 -10.34
CA VAL A 194 -18.01 -4.32 -9.38
C VAL A 194 -16.61 -4.36 -8.78
N GLN A 195 -16.10 -5.54 -8.43
CA GLN A 195 -14.75 -5.71 -7.93
C GLN A 195 -13.69 -5.24 -8.95
N SER A 196 -13.85 -5.63 -10.21
CA SER A 196 -12.94 -5.26 -11.31
C SER A 196 -12.87 -3.75 -11.49
N SER A 197 -14.00 -3.06 -11.34
CA SER A 197 -14.09 -1.61 -11.50
C SER A 197 -13.24 -0.84 -10.47
N PHE A 198 -13.18 -1.31 -9.22
CA PHE A 198 -12.46 -0.61 -8.14
C PHE A 198 -11.03 -1.13 -7.89
N ASN A 199 -10.70 -2.39 -8.23
CA ASN A 199 -9.40 -2.99 -7.90
C ASN A 199 -8.50 -3.27 -9.11
N TYR A 200 -9.03 -3.94 -10.14
CA TYR A 200 -8.31 -4.11 -11.41
C TYR A 200 -8.27 -2.80 -12.19
N GLY A 201 -9.11 -1.84 -11.77
CA GLY A 201 -9.28 -0.58 -12.42
C GLY A 201 -9.86 -0.77 -13.82
N SER A 202 -10.10 0.35 -14.46
CA SER A 202 -9.84 0.39 -15.87
C SER A 202 -8.39 0.86 -16.04
N VAL A 203 -7.78 0.56 -17.18
CA VAL A 203 -6.35 0.80 -17.41
C VAL A 203 -5.90 2.24 -17.10
N ALA A 204 -6.78 3.25 -17.19
CA ALA A 204 -6.43 4.64 -16.85
C ALA A 204 -7.59 5.56 -16.43
N ALA A 205 -8.82 5.08 -16.14
CA ALA A 205 -10.00 6.00 -16.08
C ALA A 205 -10.70 6.16 -14.73
N ILE A 206 -10.12 5.68 -13.63
CA ILE A 206 -10.46 6.28 -12.34
C ILE A 206 -9.88 7.69 -12.35
N LEU A 207 -10.74 8.69 -12.23
CA LEU A 207 -10.33 10.09 -12.35
C LEU A 207 -11.09 10.98 -11.37
N HIS A 208 -10.38 11.99 -10.89
CA HIS A 208 -10.94 13.06 -10.08
C HIS A 208 -11.44 14.22 -10.95
N TYR A 209 -12.55 14.82 -10.52
CA TYR A 209 -13.02 16.10 -11.03
C TYR A 209 -13.64 16.94 -9.92
N ASN A 210 -13.43 18.25 -10.01
CA ASN A 210 -14.14 19.23 -9.19
C ASN A 210 -15.34 19.78 -9.98
N SER A 211 -16.51 19.84 -9.36
CA SER A 211 -17.72 20.33 -10.01
C SER A 211 -18.56 21.12 -9.01
N GLY A 212 -18.69 22.43 -9.24
CA GLY A 212 -19.40 23.33 -8.32
C GLY A 212 -18.73 23.48 -6.95
N GLY A 213 -17.40 23.34 -6.87
CA GLY A 213 -16.63 23.45 -5.61
C GLY A 213 -16.62 22.17 -4.77
N GLU A 214 -17.12 21.06 -5.31
CA GLU A 214 -17.18 19.76 -4.64
C GLU A 214 -16.34 18.75 -5.41
N ASP A 215 -15.66 17.85 -4.69
CA ASP A 215 -14.79 16.84 -5.27
C ASP A 215 -15.52 15.53 -5.51
N TYR A 216 -15.33 14.99 -6.72
CA TYR A 216 -15.90 13.74 -7.15
C TYR A 216 -14.82 12.81 -7.70
N MET A 217 -15.02 11.52 -7.50
CA MET A 217 -14.24 10.47 -8.14
C MET A 217 -15.16 9.71 -9.08
N PHE A 218 -14.82 9.64 -10.35
CA PHE A 218 -15.48 8.75 -11.28
C PHE A 218 -14.71 7.44 -11.35
N ILE A 219 -15.42 6.33 -11.15
CA ILE A 219 -14.87 4.97 -11.23
C ILE A 219 -15.58 4.30 -12.41
N PRO A 220 -14.86 3.98 -13.49
CA PRO A 220 -15.42 3.40 -14.70
C PRO A 220 -15.90 1.97 -14.45
N GLY A 221 -16.86 1.54 -15.26
CA GLY A 221 -17.29 0.15 -15.24
C GLY A 221 -16.27 -0.74 -15.94
N THR A 222 -15.83 -1.79 -15.25
CA THR A 222 -15.01 -2.84 -15.85
C THR A 222 -15.81 -4.14 -15.85
N GLY A 223 -15.79 -4.85 -16.98
CA GLY A 223 -16.36 -6.18 -17.08
C GLY A 223 -15.62 -7.17 -16.17
N SER A 224 -16.27 -8.27 -15.83
CA SER A 224 -15.72 -9.29 -14.93
C SER A 224 -14.41 -9.90 -15.49
N PHE A 225 -13.25 -9.57 -14.92
CA PHE A 225 -11.99 -10.27 -15.19
C PHE A 225 -11.79 -11.36 -14.12
N ASN A 226 -11.99 -12.63 -14.50
CA ASN A 226 -11.67 -13.75 -13.60
C ASN A 226 -10.20 -14.12 -13.74
N ASP A 227 -9.48 -14.08 -12.63
CA ASP A 227 -8.06 -14.45 -12.61
C ASP A 227 -7.87 -15.98 -12.47
N VAL A 228 -6.86 -16.47 -13.19
CA VAL A 228 -6.23 -17.81 -13.19
C VAL A 228 -6.96 -19.02 -13.82
N ASN A 229 -8.29 -19.19 -13.77
CA ASN A 229 -8.91 -20.46 -14.21
C ASN A 229 -9.96 -20.38 -15.32
N ASN A 230 -10.53 -19.19 -15.58
CA ASN A 230 -11.58 -19.02 -16.59
C ASN A 230 -11.76 -17.55 -16.99
N SER A 231 -10.67 -16.91 -17.44
CA SER A 231 -10.71 -15.55 -17.97
C SER A 231 -11.63 -15.50 -19.19
N PRO A 232 -12.46 -14.45 -19.35
CA PRO A 232 -13.29 -14.31 -20.53
C PRO A 232 -12.43 -14.30 -21.79
N ASN A 233 -12.85 -15.01 -22.84
CA ASN A 233 -12.13 -15.00 -24.12
C ASN A 233 -12.52 -13.79 -24.96
N SER A 234 -13.71 -13.24 -24.75
CA SER A 234 -14.26 -12.09 -25.46
C SER A 234 -15.28 -11.33 -24.61
N SER A 235 -15.64 -10.14 -25.05
CA SER A 235 -16.75 -9.33 -24.50
C SER A 235 -18.12 -9.99 -24.57
N SER A 236 -18.29 -11.08 -25.33
CA SER A 236 -19.53 -11.86 -25.34
C SER A 236 -19.65 -12.84 -24.17
N ASP A 237 -18.56 -13.12 -23.46
CA ASP A 237 -18.53 -14.04 -22.32
C ASP A 237 -18.95 -13.35 -21.01
N VAL A 238 -18.85 -12.02 -20.96
CA VAL A 238 -19.09 -11.21 -19.75
C VAL A 238 -19.93 -9.98 -20.06
N GLN A 239 -20.77 -9.59 -19.10
CA GLN A 239 -21.52 -8.34 -19.21
C GLN A 239 -20.59 -7.13 -19.00
N PRO A 240 -20.85 -5.99 -19.66
CA PRO A 240 -20.13 -4.77 -19.36
C PRO A 240 -20.42 -4.31 -17.93
N GLY A 241 -19.40 -3.77 -17.27
CA GLY A 241 -19.54 -3.10 -15.97
C GLY A 241 -20.24 -1.75 -16.13
N ARG A 242 -20.76 -1.21 -15.02
CA ARG A 242 -21.34 0.15 -14.96
C ARG A 242 -20.40 1.12 -14.26
N GLY A 243 -20.52 2.42 -14.54
CA GLY A 243 -19.75 3.43 -13.81
C GLY A 243 -20.31 3.77 -12.42
N TYR A 244 -19.46 4.30 -11.56
CA TYR A 244 -19.78 4.76 -10.20
C TYR A 244 -19.22 6.17 -10.01
N THR A 245 -19.94 6.99 -9.25
CA THR A 245 -19.43 8.28 -8.78
C THR A 245 -19.38 8.25 -7.27
N LEU A 246 -18.22 8.59 -6.73
CA LEU A 246 -18.05 8.92 -5.32
C LEU A 246 -17.99 10.43 -5.16
N LYS A 247 -18.43 10.91 -4.00
CA LYS A 247 -18.31 12.31 -3.58
C LYS A 247 -17.49 12.37 -2.31
N LEU A 248 -16.55 13.29 -2.24
CA LEU A 248 -15.75 13.49 -1.04
C LEU A 248 -16.57 14.24 0.02
N GLY A 249 -16.89 13.55 1.11
CA GLY A 249 -17.60 14.09 2.27
C GLY A 249 -16.66 14.50 3.40
N ALA A 250 -17.24 14.84 4.55
CA ALA A 250 -16.48 15.21 5.75
C ALA A 250 -15.77 14.01 6.41
N GLN A 251 -16.28 12.80 6.20
CA GLN A 251 -15.74 11.56 6.79
C GLN A 251 -14.84 10.76 5.82
N GLY A 252 -14.73 11.19 4.56
CA GLY A 252 -14.03 10.49 3.50
C GLY A 252 -14.89 10.38 2.24
N TRP A 253 -14.52 9.47 1.34
CA TRP A 253 -15.27 9.24 0.10
C TRP A 253 -16.58 8.51 0.38
N GLU A 254 -17.67 9.02 -0.16
CA GLU A 254 -19.01 8.45 -0.01
C GLU A 254 -19.57 8.05 -1.39
N PHE A 255 -20.31 6.94 -1.46
CA PHE A 255 -21.02 6.56 -2.67
C PHE A 255 -22.08 7.62 -3.01
N TYR A 256 -22.05 8.13 -4.24
CA TYR A 256 -22.96 9.19 -4.67
C TYR A 256 -24.02 8.68 -5.66
N GLN A 257 -23.60 8.08 -6.79
CA GLN A 257 -24.53 7.56 -7.79
C GLN A 257 -23.94 6.43 -8.65
N TYR A 258 -24.85 5.68 -9.27
CA TYR A 258 -24.53 4.79 -10.38
C TYR A 258 -24.66 5.55 -11.70
N ASN A 259 -23.68 5.42 -12.59
CA ASN A 259 -23.69 5.95 -13.95
C ASN A 259 -24.09 4.82 -14.92
N ASN A 260 -25.38 4.51 -14.98
CA ASN A 260 -25.92 3.35 -15.72
C ASN A 260 -25.85 3.49 -17.24
N GLU A 261 -25.68 4.72 -17.71
CA GLU A 261 -25.45 5.11 -19.09
C GLU A 261 -24.06 4.70 -19.59
N ILE A 262 -23.10 4.51 -18.68
CA ILE A 262 -21.80 3.95 -19.00
C ILE A 262 -21.87 2.45 -18.79
N LYS A 263 -21.71 1.71 -19.88
CA LYS A 263 -21.60 0.25 -19.88
C LYS A 263 -20.37 -0.12 -20.66
N SER A 264 -19.29 -0.40 -19.95
CA SER A 264 -17.96 -0.61 -20.52
C SER A 264 -17.34 -1.91 -20.06
N TRP A 265 -16.49 -2.47 -20.90
CA TRP A 265 -15.73 -3.66 -20.55
C TRP A 265 -14.37 -3.30 -19.97
N ASN A 266 -13.68 -2.32 -20.55
CA ASN A 266 -12.42 -1.80 -20.02
C ASN A 266 -12.15 -0.40 -20.59
N ILE A 267 -12.46 0.65 -19.81
CA ILE A 267 -12.11 2.02 -20.19
C ILE A 267 -10.59 2.18 -20.17
N ARG A 268 -9.96 2.35 -21.33
CA ARG A 268 -8.50 2.36 -21.38
C ARG A 268 -7.92 3.74 -21.09
N ASN A 269 -8.62 4.81 -21.45
CA ASN A 269 -8.13 6.17 -21.22
C ASN A 269 -9.25 7.21 -21.08
N HIS A 270 -8.86 8.37 -20.59
CA HIS A 270 -9.66 9.57 -20.45
C HIS A 270 -8.85 10.82 -20.77
N ASP A 271 -9.56 11.85 -21.19
CA ASP A 271 -9.03 13.21 -21.29
C ASP A 271 -10.03 14.20 -20.68
N LYS A 272 -9.53 15.35 -20.23
CA LYS A 272 -10.31 16.34 -19.49
C LYS A 272 -9.88 17.76 -19.87
N SER A 273 -10.87 18.59 -20.18
CA SER A 273 -10.74 20.04 -20.21
C SER A 273 -11.37 20.66 -18.96
N GLU A 274 -11.36 21.99 -18.86
CA GLU A 274 -12.02 22.70 -17.75
C GLU A 274 -13.51 22.34 -17.62
N ASP A 275 -14.19 22.15 -18.75
CA ASP A 275 -15.65 22.00 -18.81
C ASP A 275 -16.10 20.57 -19.16
N PHE A 276 -15.22 19.69 -19.63
CA PHE A 276 -15.63 18.40 -20.19
C PHE A 276 -14.66 17.27 -19.85
N ILE A 277 -15.20 16.06 -19.79
CA ILE A 277 -14.45 14.81 -19.68
C ILE A 277 -14.87 13.91 -20.82
N VAL A 278 -13.91 13.22 -21.43
CA VAL A 278 -14.14 12.14 -22.39
C VAL A 278 -13.48 10.85 -21.90
N ILE A 279 -14.14 9.72 -22.10
CA ILE A 279 -13.64 8.39 -21.77
C ILE A 279 -13.84 7.44 -22.95
N GLY A 280 -12.93 6.48 -23.13
CA GLY A 280 -12.98 5.49 -24.22
C GLY A 280 -12.85 4.05 -23.74
N ASP A 281 -13.78 3.18 -24.13
CA ASP A 281 -13.71 1.73 -23.91
C ASP A 281 -12.89 1.07 -25.03
N GLY A 282 -11.76 0.47 -24.64
CA GLY A 282 -10.95 -0.35 -25.55
C GLY A 282 -11.56 -1.74 -25.76
N ASN A 283 -12.44 -2.18 -24.86
CA ASN A 283 -13.04 -3.51 -24.87
C ASN A 283 -12.00 -4.65 -24.97
N GLU A 284 -10.91 -4.51 -24.22
CA GLU A 284 -9.79 -5.45 -24.19
C GLU A 284 -10.08 -6.66 -23.30
N ILE A 285 -11.01 -7.51 -23.74
CA ILE A 285 -11.48 -8.69 -23.00
C ILE A 285 -10.99 -9.97 -23.66
N GLY A 286 -9.82 -10.45 -23.24
CA GLY A 286 -9.31 -11.76 -23.68
C GLY A 286 -8.90 -11.85 -25.16
N PRO A 287 -8.30 -12.99 -25.54
CA PRO A 287 -7.61 -13.16 -26.83
C PRO A 287 -8.54 -13.20 -28.07
N GLN A 288 -9.84 -13.35 -27.87
CA GLN A 288 -10.85 -13.40 -28.95
C GLN A 288 -11.77 -12.17 -28.95
N SER A 289 -11.48 -11.13 -28.17
CA SER A 289 -12.27 -9.90 -28.25
C SER A 289 -12.18 -9.27 -29.64
N ASN A 290 -13.26 -8.63 -30.05
CA ASN A 290 -13.31 -7.81 -31.25
C ASN A 290 -12.79 -6.38 -31.02
N TRP A 291 -12.48 -6.01 -29.76
CA TRP A 291 -11.92 -4.74 -29.31
C TRP A 291 -12.81 -3.57 -29.75
N LYS A 292 -14.12 -3.74 -29.64
CA LYS A 292 -15.15 -2.77 -30.03
C LYS A 292 -15.89 -2.25 -28.81
N GLY A 293 -15.42 -1.15 -28.24
CA GLY A 293 -16.09 -0.36 -27.21
C GLY A 293 -16.71 0.92 -27.77
N LYS A 294 -17.09 1.82 -26.87
CA LYS A 294 -17.70 3.13 -27.15
C LYS A 294 -16.90 4.25 -26.48
N MET A 295 -17.13 5.48 -26.92
CA MET A 295 -16.79 6.67 -26.16
C MET A 295 -18.00 7.28 -25.45
N TRP A 296 -17.73 7.96 -24.35
CA TRP A 296 -18.69 8.81 -23.64
C TRP A 296 -18.04 10.14 -23.31
N TYR A 297 -18.87 11.17 -23.21
CA TYR A 297 -18.46 12.46 -22.68
C TYR A 297 -19.42 12.97 -21.61
N GLY A 298 -18.91 13.83 -20.76
CA GLY A 298 -19.64 14.44 -19.68
C GLY A 298 -19.26 15.90 -19.51
N GLN A 299 -20.24 16.76 -19.29
CA GLN A 299 -19.98 18.17 -18.99
C GLN A 299 -19.85 18.37 -17.48
N ILE A 300 -18.78 19.03 -17.06
CA ILE A 300 -18.56 19.53 -15.70
C ILE A 300 -19.40 20.80 -15.55
N THR A 301 -20.38 20.77 -14.65
CA THR A 301 -21.30 21.89 -14.44
C THR A 301 -21.44 22.18 -12.94
N SER A 302 -22.38 21.52 -12.29
CA SER A 302 -22.54 21.55 -10.84
C SER A 302 -23.11 20.20 -10.40
N GLY A 303 -22.44 19.53 -9.46
CA GLY A 303 -22.81 18.17 -9.07
C GLY A 303 -22.11 17.10 -9.93
N PRO A 304 -22.56 15.85 -9.89
CA PRO A 304 -21.92 14.78 -10.67
C PRO A 304 -22.11 14.99 -12.18
N ILE A 305 -21.26 14.35 -12.96
CA ILE A 305 -21.38 14.33 -14.42
C ILE A 305 -22.64 13.57 -14.85
N ASN A 306 -23.37 14.14 -15.82
CA ASN A 306 -24.35 13.41 -16.61
C ASN A 306 -23.69 12.97 -17.92
N TRP A 307 -23.46 11.67 -18.06
CA TRP A 307 -22.73 11.15 -19.20
C TRP A 307 -23.61 10.99 -20.44
N ASN A 308 -23.01 11.20 -21.60
CA ASN A 308 -23.63 11.07 -22.90
C ASN A 308 -22.78 10.13 -23.76
N GLU A 309 -23.43 9.14 -24.35
CA GLU A 309 -22.79 8.22 -25.29
C GLU A 309 -22.45 8.96 -26.60
N LEU A 310 -21.20 8.85 -27.06
CA LEU A 310 -20.74 9.46 -28.30
C LEU A 310 -21.00 8.58 -29.52
N ASP A 311 -20.89 7.26 -29.37
CA ASP A 311 -20.94 6.32 -30.49
C ASP A 311 -22.26 5.57 -30.56
N THR A 312 -22.76 5.29 -31.76
CA THR A 312 -23.83 4.30 -31.92
C THR A 312 -23.25 2.88 -31.98
N ASP A 313 -24.09 1.85 -31.92
CA ASP A 313 -23.65 0.45 -32.08
C ASP A 313 -23.00 0.15 -33.46
N ASN A 314 -23.11 1.07 -34.43
CA ASN A 314 -22.42 0.97 -35.72
C ASN A 314 -21.05 1.66 -35.74
N ASP A 315 -20.77 2.52 -34.75
CA ASP A 315 -19.57 3.37 -34.66
C ASP A 315 -18.59 2.84 -33.60
N LEU A 316 -18.72 1.57 -33.21
CA LEU A 316 -17.91 0.95 -32.16
C LEU A 316 -16.44 0.86 -32.54
N GLY A 317 -15.60 1.10 -31.54
CA GLY A 317 -14.18 1.34 -31.74
C GLY A 317 -13.26 0.77 -30.68
N ASN A 318 -11.98 0.63 -31.02
CA ASN A 318 -10.95 0.23 -30.07
C ASN A 318 -10.30 1.45 -29.39
N TYR A 319 -11.00 2.10 -28.47
CA TYR A 319 -10.55 3.37 -27.92
C TYR A 319 -9.42 3.20 -26.90
N HIS A 320 -8.20 3.11 -27.40
CA HIS A 320 -7.01 3.09 -26.55
C HIS A 320 -6.60 4.48 -26.07
N GLY A 321 -6.64 5.46 -26.96
CA GLY A 321 -6.45 6.87 -26.63
C GLY A 321 -7.70 7.64 -26.98
N VAL A 322 -8.05 8.59 -26.12
CA VAL A 322 -9.08 9.60 -26.38
C VAL A 322 -8.53 10.97 -26.02
N SER A 323 -8.94 11.99 -26.76
CA SER A 323 -8.62 13.39 -26.44
C SER A 323 -9.77 14.32 -26.86
N ILE A 324 -9.76 15.55 -26.36
CA ILE A 324 -10.77 16.56 -26.62
C ILE A 324 -10.09 17.88 -27.04
N GLY A 325 -10.62 18.54 -28.07
CA GLY A 325 -10.16 19.86 -28.53
C GLY A 325 -10.91 20.33 -29.77
N ASP A 326 -10.61 21.51 -30.29
CA ASP A 326 -11.17 22.04 -31.54
C ASP A 326 -10.17 21.84 -32.68
N ILE A 327 -10.27 20.71 -33.37
CA ILE A 327 -9.27 20.32 -34.38
C ILE A 327 -9.48 21.01 -35.73
N ASN A 328 -10.66 21.61 -35.95
CA ASN A 328 -11.04 22.17 -37.24
C ASN A 328 -11.32 23.69 -37.22
N ASN A 329 -11.16 24.32 -36.04
CA ASN A 329 -11.38 25.73 -35.77
C ASN A 329 -12.80 26.20 -36.07
N ASP A 330 -13.80 25.41 -35.69
CA ASP A 330 -15.21 25.81 -35.76
C ASP A 330 -15.78 26.34 -34.44
N ASN A 331 -14.90 26.49 -33.45
CA ASN A 331 -15.17 26.91 -32.07
C ASN A 331 -16.11 25.94 -31.34
N ARG A 332 -15.99 24.65 -31.62
CA ARG A 332 -16.74 23.60 -30.94
C ARG A 332 -15.80 22.46 -30.60
N LEU A 333 -16.13 21.78 -29.50
CA LEU A 333 -15.31 20.69 -29.00
C LEU A 333 -15.55 19.44 -29.82
N ASP A 334 -14.44 18.87 -30.25
CA ASP A 334 -14.34 17.63 -30.96
C ASP A 334 -13.79 16.56 -30.03
N PHE A 335 -14.41 15.38 -30.08
CA PHE A 335 -13.96 14.23 -29.31
C PHE A 335 -13.25 13.29 -30.25
N PHE A 336 -12.00 12.98 -29.94
CA PHE A 336 -11.11 12.24 -30.80
C PHE A 336 -10.77 10.90 -30.15
N GLY A 337 -10.92 9.81 -30.90
CA GLY A 337 -10.56 8.48 -30.42
C GLY A 337 -10.28 7.54 -31.58
N SER A 338 -9.36 6.60 -31.40
CA SER A 338 -8.84 5.78 -32.50
C SER A 338 -9.33 4.35 -32.49
N PRO A 339 -10.31 3.99 -33.32
CA PRO A 339 -10.62 2.60 -33.52
C PRO A 339 -9.74 1.94 -34.58
N LEU A 340 -9.14 0.82 -34.19
CA LEU A 340 -8.50 -0.13 -35.11
C LEU A 340 -9.55 -0.73 -36.08
N THR A 341 -9.95 0.03 -37.10
CA THR A 341 -10.78 -0.46 -38.19
C THR A 341 -9.93 -0.59 -39.46
N PHE A 342 -9.66 -1.84 -39.85
CA PHE A 342 -9.01 -2.16 -41.12
C PHE A 342 -10.00 -1.95 -42.29
N PHE A 343 -9.75 -0.98 -43.16
CA PHE A 343 -10.48 -0.87 -44.43
C PHE A 343 -9.76 -1.62 -45.56
N ILE A 344 -10.52 -2.37 -46.36
CA ILE A 344 -10.08 -3.00 -47.61
C ILE A 344 -10.46 -2.07 -48.77
N ASN A 345 -9.52 -1.67 -49.63
CA ASN A 345 -9.86 -0.87 -50.81
C ASN A 345 -10.49 -1.74 -51.93
N GLU A 346 -11.08 -1.12 -52.95
CA GLU A 346 -11.70 -1.79 -54.13
C GLU A 346 -10.75 -2.67 -54.95
N GLY A 347 -9.44 -2.58 -54.72
CA GLY A 347 -8.39 -3.42 -55.30
C GLY A 347 -7.88 -4.55 -54.40
N GLY A 348 -8.48 -4.77 -53.23
CA GLY A 348 -8.17 -5.90 -52.33
C GLY A 348 -7.00 -5.68 -51.36
N ASN A 349 -6.43 -4.47 -51.30
CA ASN A 349 -5.35 -4.14 -50.35
C ASN A 349 -5.96 -3.60 -49.04
N GLN A 350 -5.58 -4.17 -47.88
CA GLN A 350 -6.08 -3.83 -46.54
C GLN A 350 -5.21 -2.78 -45.84
N TYR A 351 -5.37 -1.47 -46.05
CA TYR A 351 -4.40 -0.52 -45.44
C TYR A 351 -4.92 0.89 -45.14
N ARG A 352 -6.04 1.04 -44.43
CA ARG A 352 -6.46 2.35 -43.91
C ARG A 352 -7.04 2.18 -42.51
N ARG A 353 -6.54 2.96 -41.53
CA ARG A 353 -6.99 3.05 -40.13
C ARG A 353 -7.76 4.36 -39.99
N ALA A 354 -9.04 4.34 -39.62
CA ALA A 354 -9.81 5.59 -39.43
C ALA A 354 -9.85 5.97 -37.95
N THR A 355 -9.59 7.23 -37.67
CA THR A 355 -9.82 7.83 -36.36
C THR A 355 -11.26 8.34 -36.30
N HIS A 356 -11.99 8.00 -35.24
CA HIS A 356 -13.35 8.49 -35.05
C HIS A 356 -13.25 9.83 -34.33
N THR A 357 -13.83 10.84 -34.97
CA THR A 357 -13.94 12.17 -34.37
C THR A 357 -15.39 12.58 -34.42
N ARG A 358 -15.94 13.03 -33.30
CA ARG A 358 -17.29 13.60 -33.31
C ARG A 358 -17.21 15.11 -33.40
N LEU A 359 -17.44 15.65 -34.59
CA LEU A 359 -17.53 17.07 -34.86
C LEU A 359 -19.01 17.48 -34.73
N ASN A 360 -19.36 18.39 -33.83
CA ASN A 360 -20.67 19.05 -33.85
C ASN A 360 -21.90 18.13 -33.80
N SER A 361 -21.80 17.02 -33.06
CA SER A 361 -22.81 15.95 -32.98
C SER A 361 -22.86 14.99 -34.18
N GLU A 362 -22.05 15.20 -35.22
CA GLU A 362 -21.90 14.31 -36.38
C GLU A 362 -20.62 13.46 -36.25
N VAL A 363 -20.72 12.17 -36.61
CA VAL A 363 -19.57 11.26 -36.63
C VAL A 363 -18.76 11.54 -37.89
N TYR A 364 -17.50 11.93 -37.71
CA TYR A 364 -16.52 12.13 -38.76
C TYR A 364 -15.42 11.07 -38.66
N ASN A 365 -15.12 10.42 -39.78
CA ASN A 365 -14.01 9.48 -39.86
C ASN A 365 -12.80 10.20 -40.45
N LEU A 366 -11.83 10.56 -39.61
CA LEU A 366 -10.53 11.01 -40.08
C LEU A 366 -9.79 9.81 -40.66
N HIS A 367 -9.76 9.77 -41.98
CA HIS A 367 -9.08 8.75 -42.76
C HIS A 367 -7.61 9.16 -42.97
N PRO A 368 -6.64 8.24 -43.19
CA PRO A 368 -5.24 8.60 -43.43
C PRO A 368 -5.05 9.60 -44.59
N ASP A 369 -5.96 9.58 -45.57
CA ASP A 369 -6.01 10.56 -46.68
C ASP A 369 -6.30 12.01 -46.23
N ASN A 370 -6.83 12.21 -45.02
CA ASN A 370 -6.98 13.52 -44.37
C ASN A 370 -5.65 14.06 -43.82
N PHE A 371 -4.61 13.24 -43.78
CA PHE A 371 -3.28 13.62 -43.34
C PHE A 371 -2.32 13.66 -44.54
N ASN A 372 -1.45 14.66 -44.57
CA ASN A 372 -0.38 14.76 -45.55
C ASN A 372 0.95 14.46 -44.84
N ASP A 373 1.29 13.18 -44.83
CA ASP A 373 2.62 12.70 -44.46
C ASP A 373 3.19 11.90 -45.65
N PRO A 374 4.12 12.47 -46.43
CA PRO A 374 4.69 11.79 -47.58
C PRO A 374 5.70 10.71 -47.20
N THR A 375 6.01 10.53 -45.91
CA THR A 375 7.06 9.61 -45.48
C THR A 375 6.56 8.16 -45.38
N PRO A 376 7.40 7.17 -45.75
CA PRO A 376 7.03 5.75 -45.60
C PRO A 376 6.75 5.35 -44.15
N ASN A 377 7.43 6.01 -43.19
CA ASN A 377 7.31 5.74 -41.76
C ASN A 377 6.17 6.54 -41.10
N SER A 378 5.13 6.90 -41.86
CA SER A 378 3.99 7.61 -41.30
C SER A 378 3.30 6.75 -40.23
N PRO A 379 2.83 7.34 -39.13
CA PRO A 379 2.11 6.65 -38.08
C PRO A 379 0.91 5.86 -38.60
N PHE A 380 0.22 6.40 -39.61
CA PHE A 380 -0.92 5.76 -40.25
C PHE A 380 -0.57 4.47 -41.02
N TYR A 381 0.71 4.26 -41.35
CA TYR A 381 1.24 3.06 -41.98
C TYR A 381 2.01 2.15 -41.02
N CYS A 382 2.39 2.66 -39.85
CA CYS A 382 3.44 2.09 -39.01
C CYS A 382 2.99 1.23 -37.82
N GLY A 383 1.74 1.34 -37.37
CA GLY A 383 1.31 0.60 -36.19
C GLY A 383 0.20 1.29 -35.44
N ASP A 384 -0.25 0.65 -34.36
CA ASP A 384 -1.36 1.10 -33.52
C ASP A 384 -0.93 2.37 -32.76
N ALA A 385 -1.61 3.50 -32.98
CA ALA A 385 -1.54 4.57 -32.00
C ALA A 385 -2.37 4.16 -30.80
N LEU A 386 -1.70 4.09 -29.66
CA LEU A 386 -2.34 3.80 -28.40
C LEU A 386 -2.76 5.09 -27.68
N GLU A 387 -2.20 6.24 -28.06
CA GLU A 387 -2.44 7.50 -27.36
C GLU A 387 -2.40 8.74 -28.26
N TYR A 388 -3.23 9.74 -27.91
CA TYR A 388 -3.36 11.02 -28.59
C TYR A 388 -3.46 12.17 -27.59
N GLN A 389 -2.98 13.34 -27.98
CA GLN A 389 -3.29 14.59 -27.29
C GLN A 389 -3.60 15.67 -28.33
N ILE A 390 -4.68 16.39 -28.12
CA ILE A 390 -5.07 17.57 -28.90
C ILE A 390 -4.77 18.81 -28.06
N GLU A 391 -4.04 19.77 -28.63
CA GLU A 391 -3.68 21.02 -27.94
C GLU A 391 -3.26 22.11 -28.92
N ASP A 392 -3.54 23.37 -28.61
CA ASP A 392 -3.05 24.54 -29.37
C ASP A 392 -1.59 24.84 -29.03
N LEU A 393 -0.67 24.04 -29.60
CA LEU A 393 0.75 24.07 -29.27
C LEU A 393 1.45 25.38 -29.65
N ASN A 394 0.92 26.07 -30.66
CA ASN A 394 1.53 27.30 -31.19
C ASN A 394 0.74 28.58 -30.87
N GLY A 395 -0.41 28.46 -30.21
CA GLY A 395 -1.24 29.59 -29.78
C GLY A 395 -1.96 30.28 -30.95
N ASP A 396 -2.25 29.58 -32.05
CA ASP A 396 -2.96 30.15 -33.20
C ASP A 396 -4.47 29.89 -33.19
N GLY A 397 -4.98 29.25 -32.14
CA GLY A 397 -6.38 28.92 -31.95
C GLY A 397 -6.87 27.77 -32.81
N ILE A 398 -5.94 26.94 -33.33
CA ILE A 398 -6.26 25.69 -34.02
C ILE A 398 -5.46 24.59 -33.36
N ASP A 399 -6.15 23.59 -32.82
CA ASP A 399 -5.44 22.57 -32.08
C ASP A 399 -4.61 21.68 -33.03
N GLU A 400 -3.38 21.41 -32.62
CA GLU A 400 -2.52 20.42 -33.22
C GLU A 400 -2.84 19.02 -32.68
N ILE A 401 -2.62 18.01 -33.51
CA ILE A 401 -2.78 16.60 -33.12
C ILE A 401 -1.39 16.03 -32.84
N ILE A 402 -1.17 15.64 -31.58
CA ILE A 402 0.01 14.92 -31.14
C ILE A 402 -0.27 13.43 -31.18
N PHE A 403 0.64 12.69 -31.80
CA PHE A 403 0.53 11.27 -32.05
C PHE A 403 1.80 10.57 -31.58
N SER A 404 1.66 9.37 -31.01
CA SER A 404 2.80 8.47 -30.79
C SER A 404 2.65 7.15 -31.54
N SER A 405 3.68 6.78 -32.32
CA SER A 405 3.70 5.53 -33.09
C SER A 405 4.50 4.45 -32.38
N ASN A 406 3.91 3.27 -32.22
CA ASN A 406 4.62 2.11 -31.65
C ASN A 406 5.63 1.51 -32.63
N GLY A 407 6.75 1.00 -32.08
CA GLY A 407 7.83 0.39 -32.84
C GLY A 407 7.56 -1.02 -33.40
N LYS A 408 6.44 -1.67 -33.03
CA LYS A 408 6.12 -3.04 -33.45
C LYS A 408 5.36 -3.08 -34.78
N VAL A 409 6.02 -3.52 -35.84
CA VAL A 409 5.36 -4.18 -36.98
C VAL A 409 5.46 -5.69 -36.78
N GLU A 410 4.51 -6.27 -36.05
CA GLU A 410 4.27 -7.71 -36.07
C GLU A 410 2.93 -7.98 -36.75
N ASP A 411 2.82 -7.66 -38.05
CA ASP A 411 1.81 -8.35 -38.86
C ASP A 411 2.45 -9.59 -39.49
N PHE A 412 1.90 -10.75 -39.13
CA PHE A 412 2.35 -12.11 -39.47
C PHE A 412 2.20 -12.48 -40.96
N ARG A 413 2.08 -11.50 -41.87
CA ARG A 413 1.61 -11.78 -43.25
C ARG A 413 2.42 -11.24 -44.41
N ASP A 414 3.44 -10.39 -44.23
CA ASP A 414 4.28 -10.01 -45.37
C ASP A 414 5.70 -9.57 -45.00
N ASP A 415 6.70 -10.22 -45.64
CA ASP A 415 8.13 -9.85 -45.57
C ASP A 415 8.43 -8.46 -46.17
N LEU A 416 7.43 -7.79 -46.75
CA LEU A 416 7.56 -6.50 -47.46
C LEU A 416 7.54 -5.28 -46.53
N PHE A 417 7.10 -5.42 -45.27
CA PHE A 417 6.86 -4.31 -44.33
C PHE A 417 7.77 -4.32 -43.09
N LYS A 418 9.03 -4.76 -43.24
CA LYS A 418 10.09 -4.51 -42.23
C LYS A 418 10.57 -3.04 -42.29
N GLN A 419 9.66 -2.09 -42.16
CA GLN A 419 10.03 -0.68 -41.98
C GLN A 419 10.23 -0.42 -40.49
N THR A 420 11.39 0.13 -40.15
CA THR A 420 11.68 0.65 -38.80
C THR A 420 10.84 1.91 -38.61
N CYS A 421 9.64 1.74 -38.07
CA CYS A 421 8.76 2.84 -37.70
C CYS A 421 9.33 3.65 -36.55
N GLY A 422 10.02 2.99 -35.61
CA GLY A 422 10.62 3.64 -34.45
C GLY A 422 9.58 4.17 -33.47
N ASN A 423 9.92 4.25 -32.19
CA ASN A 423 9.06 4.91 -31.21
C ASN A 423 9.23 6.43 -31.33
N LYS A 424 8.24 7.11 -31.92
CA LYS A 424 8.31 8.53 -32.31
C LYS A 424 7.09 9.31 -31.89
N LEU A 425 7.31 10.59 -31.63
CA LEU A 425 6.27 11.61 -31.50
C LEU A 425 6.11 12.38 -32.82
N ASP A 426 4.86 12.53 -33.24
CA ASP A 426 4.47 13.28 -34.43
C ASP A 426 3.47 14.37 -34.08
N ILE A 427 3.62 15.53 -34.73
CA ILE A 427 2.73 16.67 -34.58
C ILE A 427 2.15 17.01 -35.94
N PHE A 428 0.83 17.01 -36.02
CA PHE A 428 0.08 17.34 -37.22
C PHE A 428 -0.69 18.64 -37.04
N LYS A 429 -0.57 19.54 -38.01
CA LYS A 429 -1.21 20.85 -38.01
C LYS A 429 -2.26 20.94 -39.11
N PHE A 430 -3.43 21.49 -38.81
CA PHE A 430 -4.47 21.69 -39.82
C PHE A 430 -4.06 22.76 -40.84
N ASN A 431 -4.17 22.43 -42.12
CA ASN A 431 -3.96 23.31 -43.25
C ASN A 431 -5.30 23.65 -43.90
N SER A 432 -5.77 24.87 -43.65
CA SER A 432 -7.04 25.38 -44.19
C SER A 432 -7.06 25.52 -45.73
N GLU A 433 -5.92 25.59 -46.40
CA GLU A 433 -5.86 25.71 -47.87
C GLU A 433 -6.25 24.40 -48.58
N ASN A 434 -5.92 23.26 -47.97
CA ASN A 434 -6.17 21.93 -48.53
C ASN A 434 -7.18 21.11 -47.72
N GLY A 435 -7.58 21.58 -46.54
CA GLY A 435 -8.53 20.92 -45.64
C GLY A 435 -7.99 19.64 -45.01
N LYS A 436 -6.66 19.54 -44.85
CA LYS A 436 -5.95 18.36 -44.35
C LYS A 436 -4.98 18.73 -43.23
N TYR A 437 -4.49 17.73 -42.51
CA TYR A 437 -3.46 17.92 -41.50
C TYR A 437 -2.08 17.60 -42.08
N ASP A 438 -1.20 18.58 -42.12
CA ASP A 438 0.19 18.43 -42.58
C ASP A 438 1.09 18.04 -41.39
N ILE A 439 2.05 17.14 -41.62
CA ILE A 439 3.09 16.86 -40.61
C ILE A 439 3.91 18.14 -40.36
N ALA A 440 3.89 18.64 -39.12
CA ALA A 440 4.60 19.83 -38.70
C ALA A 440 5.96 19.48 -38.09
N TRP A 441 6.01 18.43 -37.26
CA TRP A 441 7.23 17.98 -36.61
C TRP A 441 7.18 16.48 -36.32
N ARG A 442 8.36 15.85 -36.29
CA ARG A 442 8.54 14.43 -35.96
C ARG A 442 9.84 14.27 -35.18
N SER A 443 9.77 13.52 -34.08
CA SER A 443 10.93 13.19 -33.27
C SER A 443 11.86 12.17 -33.97
N ASP A 444 13.11 12.13 -33.51
CA ASP A 444 13.92 10.93 -33.66
C ASP A 444 13.34 9.79 -32.83
N SER A 445 13.68 8.55 -33.20
CA SER A 445 13.29 7.39 -32.39
C SER A 445 14.00 7.44 -31.06
N VAL A 446 13.24 7.27 -29.99
CA VAL A 446 13.71 7.21 -28.60
C VAL A 446 13.42 5.81 -28.05
N GLY A 447 14.24 5.37 -27.09
CA GLY A 447 14.12 4.03 -26.50
C GLY A 447 15.02 2.95 -27.13
N ASP A 448 15.36 1.95 -26.33
CA ASP A 448 16.26 0.85 -26.69
C ASP A 448 15.48 -0.44 -27.04
N ASP A 449 14.18 -0.50 -26.71
CA ASP A 449 13.35 -1.70 -26.85
C ASP A 449 12.44 -1.61 -28.09
N LEU A 450 12.29 -2.75 -28.78
CA LEU A 450 11.42 -2.88 -29.94
C LEU A 450 9.91 -2.94 -29.57
N VAL A 451 9.58 -2.93 -28.28
CA VAL A 451 8.22 -3.12 -27.74
C VAL A 451 7.92 -2.02 -26.73
N GLU A 452 7.87 -0.79 -27.23
CA GLU A 452 7.52 0.38 -26.45
C GLU A 452 6.15 0.90 -26.89
N ASN A 453 5.25 1.07 -25.92
CA ASN A 453 3.88 1.49 -26.11
C ASN A 453 3.66 2.82 -25.37
N THR A 454 3.20 3.86 -26.05
CA THR A 454 2.82 5.09 -25.34
C THR A 454 1.50 4.89 -24.62
N THR A 455 1.44 5.29 -23.35
CA THR A 455 0.26 5.15 -22.51
C THR A 455 -0.38 6.49 -22.21
N LYS A 456 0.43 7.55 -22.06
CA LYS A 456 -0.03 8.90 -21.77
C LYS A 456 0.78 9.97 -22.47
N ILE A 457 0.09 10.99 -22.96
CA ILE A 457 0.69 12.26 -23.39
C ILE A 457 0.03 13.40 -22.59
N ARG A 458 0.84 14.37 -22.18
CA ARG A 458 0.39 15.62 -21.55
C ARG A 458 1.17 16.78 -22.13
N VAL A 459 0.53 17.93 -22.20
CA VAL A 459 1.13 19.17 -22.69
C VAL A 459 1.05 20.22 -21.59
N PHE A 460 2.17 20.86 -21.28
CA PHE A 460 2.26 21.93 -20.30
C PHE A 460 3.56 22.72 -20.49
N ASP A 461 3.60 23.99 -20.17
CA ASP A 461 4.84 24.78 -20.12
C ASP A 461 5.59 24.45 -18.81
N VAL A 462 6.47 23.46 -18.83
CA VAL A 462 7.10 22.93 -17.60
C VAL A 462 8.26 23.77 -17.10
N ASN A 463 8.76 24.68 -17.93
CA ASN A 463 9.91 25.54 -17.62
C ASN A 463 9.55 27.04 -17.54
N ASN A 464 8.26 27.37 -17.68
CA ASN A 464 7.70 28.71 -17.66
C ASN A 464 8.32 29.67 -18.71
N ASP A 465 8.68 29.17 -19.89
CA ASP A 465 9.23 29.97 -20.99
C ASP A 465 8.17 30.55 -21.95
N GLY A 466 6.90 30.19 -21.74
CA GLY A 466 5.75 30.60 -22.53
C GLY A 466 5.50 29.73 -23.77
N ILE A 467 6.23 28.62 -23.91
CA ILE A 467 6.07 27.63 -24.98
C ILE A 467 5.62 26.32 -24.34
N LEU A 468 4.62 25.67 -24.94
CA LEU A 468 4.12 24.40 -24.44
C LEU A 468 5.12 23.28 -24.71
N ASP A 469 5.39 22.47 -23.68
CA ASP A 469 6.25 21.28 -23.72
C ASP A 469 5.41 20.00 -23.75
N ILE A 470 6.00 18.90 -24.22
CA ILE A 470 5.33 17.60 -24.33
C ILE A 470 5.94 16.62 -23.33
N LEU A 471 5.10 16.05 -22.46
CA LEU A 471 5.46 14.93 -21.60
C LEU A 471 4.81 13.66 -22.12
N ARG A 472 5.60 12.59 -22.23
CA ARG A 472 5.14 11.31 -22.77
C ARG A 472 5.56 10.16 -21.86
N ASN A 473 4.59 9.35 -21.42
CA ASN A 473 4.87 8.07 -20.78
C ASN A 473 4.81 6.92 -21.79
N TRP A 474 5.75 6.00 -21.70
CA TRP A 474 5.73 4.74 -22.43
C TRP A 474 6.10 3.55 -21.56
N GLU A 475 5.47 2.42 -21.85
CA GLU A 475 5.70 1.13 -21.21
C GLU A 475 6.63 0.26 -22.06
N SER A 476 7.51 -0.51 -21.41
CA SER A 476 8.39 -1.49 -22.07
C SER A 476 8.69 -2.67 -21.15
N LEU A 477 9.29 -3.73 -21.71
CA LEU A 477 9.76 -4.89 -20.95
C LEU A 477 10.87 -4.56 -19.94
N SER A 478 11.56 -3.44 -20.13
CA SER A 478 12.63 -2.97 -19.23
C SER A 478 12.14 -1.91 -18.22
N GLY A 479 10.85 -1.60 -18.22
CA GLY A 479 10.19 -0.69 -17.28
C GLY A 479 9.71 0.59 -17.94
N ASN A 480 8.78 1.27 -17.27
CA ASN A 480 8.13 2.46 -17.81
C ASN A 480 9.04 3.69 -17.73
N ALA A 481 8.85 4.62 -18.65
CA ALA A 481 9.64 5.83 -18.72
C ALA A 481 8.79 7.05 -19.13
N ILE A 482 9.12 8.19 -18.53
CA ILE A 482 8.53 9.49 -18.87
C ILE A 482 9.59 10.34 -19.54
N GLU A 483 9.29 10.82 -20.74
CA GLU A 483 10.12 11.78 -21.47
C GLU A 483 9.56 13.18 -21.35
N THR A 484 10.45 14.16 -21.24
CA THR A 484 10.11 15.58 -21.33
C THR A 484 10.75 16.15 -22.59
N TRP A 485 9.92 16.69 -23.48
CA TRP A 485 10.30 17.31 -24.74
C TRP A 485 10.05 18.80 -24.66
N ILE A 486 11.11 19.59 -24.65
CA ILE A 486 11.02 21.05 -24.48
C ILE A 486 10.77 21.71 -25.83
N GLY A 487 9.74 22.55 -25.88
CA GLY A 487 9.37 23.37 -27.03
C GLY A 487 10.42 24.44 -27.31
N LYS A 488 10.76 24.63 -28.59
CA LYS A 488 11.67 25.68 -29.07
C LYS A 488 10.94 26.77 -29.85
N GLY A 489 9.61 26.67 -29.92
CA GLY A 489 8.74 27.52 -30.71
C GLY A 489 8.60 27.04 -32.15
N ASN A 490 7.56 27.50 -32.84
CA ASN A 490 7.20 27.07 -34.20
C ASN A 490 7.04 25.55 -34.34
N LEU A 491 6.49 24.88 -33.33
CA LEU A 491 6.27 23.43 -33.28
C LEU A 491 7.56 22.59 -33.34
N GLU A 492 8.72 23.15 -33.00
CA GLU A 492 9.96 22.39 -32.85
C GLU A 492 10.18 21.96 -31.40
N TYR A 493 10.59 20.70 -31.18
CA TYR A 493 10.81 20.12 -29.85
C TYR A 493 12.16 19.41 -29.75
N GLU A 494 12.73 19.40 -28.54
CA GLU A 494 13.98 18.70 -28.21
C GLU A 494 13.77 17.81 -26.97
N LEU A 495 14.21 16.54 -27.04
CA LEU A 495 14.23 15.69 -25.86
C LEU A 495 15.17 16.29 -24.82
N HIS A 496 14.61 16.67 -23.68
CA HIS A 496 15.34 17.30 -22.59
C HIS A 496 15.75 16.30 -21.51
N SER A 497 14.80 15.48 -21.06
CA SER A 497 15.01 14.53 -19.98
C SER A 497 14.21 13.25 -20.20
N THR A 498 14.68 12.15 -19.61
CA THR A 498 13.95 10.89 -19.52
C THR A 498 14.05 10.38 -18.09
N TYR A 499 12.92 10.33 -17.39
CA TYR A 499 12.79 9.68 -16.10
C TYR A 499 12.52 8.19 -16.32
N ARG A 500 13.37 7.34 -15.72
CA ARG A 500 13.19 5.89 -15.65
C ARG A 500 13.08 5.49 -14.19
N GLY A 501 11.89 5.64 -13.61
CA GLY A 501 11.56 5.12 -12.28
C GLY A 501 10.88 3.76 -12.37
N GLY A 502 11.00 2.92 -11.34
CA GLY A 502 10.24 1.66 -11.26
C GLY A 502 11.02 0.38 -10.91
N THR A 503 12.15 0.44 -10.20
CA THR A 503 12.82 -0.80 -9.72
C THR A 503 12.89 -0.97 -8.20
N ASP A 504 12.39 -0.01 -7.42
CA ASP A 504 12.14 -0.27 -6.01
C ASP A 504 10.84 -1.08 -5.93
N TYR A 505 10.98 -2.36 -5.60
CA TYR A 505 10.04 -3.51 -5.60
C TYR A 505 8.56 -3.31 -5.19
N ASN A 506 8.07 -2.10 -4.95
CA ASN A 506 6.81 -1.86 -4.28
C ASN A 506 5.67 -1.32 -5.15
N MET A 507 5.88 -0.66 -6.30
CA MET A 507 4.78 -0.11 -7.12
C MET A 507 5.14 0.05 -8.61
N GLU A 508 4.24 -0.39 -9.50
CA GLU A 508 4.27 -0.09 -10.94
C GLU A 508 3.28 1.06 -11.26
N TYR A 509 3.69 1.99 -12.12
CA TYR A 509 2.84 3.08 -12.63
C TYR A 509 2.66 2.91 -14.12
N ARG A 510 1.55 3.37 -14.69
CA ARG A 510 1.35 3.39 -16.15
C ARG A 510 0.94 4.74 -16.69
N GLU A 511 0.32 5.57 -15.86
CA GLU A 511 -0.10 6.91 -16.25
C GLU A 511 0.47 7.91 -15.23
N PHE A 512 0.27 9.19 -15.52
CA PHE A 512 0.64 10.26 -14.63
C PHE A 512 -0.32 11.44 -14.82
N GLU A 513 -0.37 12.30 -13.80
CA GLU A 513 -1.04 13.58 -13.86
C GLU A 513 -0.05 14.71 -13.57
N LEU A 514 -0.36 15.89 -14.12
CA LEU A 514 0.40 17.10 -13.93
C LEU A 514 -0.27 17.98 -12.88
N MET A 515 0.46 18.35 -11.82
CA MET A 515 -0.05 19.18 -10.73
C MET A 515 1.09 19.83 -9.96
N ASP A 516 0.90 21.07 -9.51
CA ASP A 516 1.82 21.77 -8.61
C ASP A 516 1.56 21.26 -7.18
N VAL A 517 2.35 20.28 -6.72
CA VAL A 517 2.05 19.56 -5.47
C VAL A 517 2.65 20.22 -4.24
N ASN A 518 3.70 20.99 -4.42
CA ASN A 518 4.43 21.69 -3.35
C ASN A 518 4.11 23.21 -3.34
N ASN A 519 3.23 23.68 -4.22
CA ASN A 519 2.81 25.07 -4.36
C ASN A 519 3.99 26.03 -4.64
N ASP A 520 5.01 25.58 -5.37
CA ASP A 520 6.15 26.40 -5.75
C ASP A 520 5.95 27.15 -7.09
N GLY A 521 4.83 26.90 -7.77
CA GLY A 521 4.47 27.48 -9.06
C GLY A 521 5.09 26.76 -10.26
N LEU A 522 5.75 25.63 -10.04
CA LEU A 522 6.22 24.71 -11.06
C LEU A 522 5.27 23.50 -11.11
N ILE A 523 5.02 23.00 -12.31
CA ILE A 523 4.21 21.79 -12.44
C ILE A 523 5.08 20.58 -12.11
N ASP A 524 4.55 19.66 -11.30
CA ASP A 524 5.17 18.39 -10.97
C ASP A 524 4.45 17.23 -11.68
N ILE A 525 5.09 16.06 -11.67
CA ILE A 525 4.48 14.82 -12.16
C ILE A 525 4.09 13.98 -10.96
N VAL A 526 2.85 13.51 -10.93
CA VAL A 526 2.40 12.51 -9.96
C VAL A 526 1.95 11.25 -10.69
N LEU A 527 2.60 10.14 -10.35
CA LEU A 527 2.37 8.85 -10.97
C LEU A 527 1.03 8.26 -10.52
N THR A 528 0.33 7.59 -11.43
CA THR A 528 -0.86 6.80 -11.11
C THR A 528 -0.53 5.32 -11.27
N THR A 529 -1.05 4.50 -10.37
CA THR A 529 -0.90 3.05 -10.53
C THR A 529 -2.03 2.50 -11.38
N ASN A 530 -1.75 1.40 -12.05
CA ASN A 530 -2.79 0.60 -12.68
C ASN A 530 -3.28 -0.44 -11.69
N GLY A 531 -4.58 -0.73 -11.75
CA GLY A 531 -5.04 -2.02 -11.27
C GLY A 531 -4.49 -3.11 -12.19
N VAL A 532 -4.26 -4.29 -11.61
CA VAL A 532 -3.57 -5.44 -12.21
C VAL A 532 -3.94 -5.65 -13.69
N LEU A 533 -2.98 -5.44 -14.61
CA LEU A 533 -3.07 -5.90 -15.99
C LEU A 533 -1.99 -6.94 -16.24
N GLY A 534 -2.34 -8.19 -15.90
CA GLY A 534 -1.62 -9.35 -16.37
C GLY A 534 -1.78 -9.50 -17.87
N PHE A 535 -0.80 -9.01 -18.63
CA PHE A 535 -0.49 -9.52 -19.96
C PHE A 535 1.04 -9.69 -20.10
N GLY A 536 1.58 -10.60 -19.29
CA GLY A 536 2.88 -11.23 -19.50
C GLY A 536 2.82 -12.66 -18.98
N GLU A 537 3.10 -13.64 -19.84
CA GLU A 537 3.23 -15.03 -19.42
C GLU A 537 4.25 -15.16 -18.27
N MET A 538 3.78 -15.53 -17.08
CA MET A 538 4.62 -16.04 -16.01
C MET A 538 5.15 -17.41 -16.43
N THR A 539 6.47 -17.55 -16.54
CA THR A 539 7.08 -18.86 -16.81
C THR A 539 7.11 -19.78 -15.59
N ASP A 540 6.99 -21.07 -15.88
CA ASP A 540 6.85 -22.26 -15.04
C ASP A 540 7.86 -22.40 -13.86
N ASP A 541 7.34 -23.03 -12.81
CA ASP A 541 7.69 -23.04 -11.39
C ASP A 541 8.95 -23.83 -10.99
N SER A 542 9.85 -24.14 -11.91
CA SER A 542 11.02 -24.97 -11.56
C SER A 542 12.19 -24.21 -10.91
N ASN A 543 12.19 -22.86 -10.90
CA ASN A 543 13.32 -22.05 -10.37
C ASN A 543 12.98 -20.76 -9.59
N GLY A 544 11.74 -20.61 -9.09
CA GLY A 544 11.36 -19.45 -8.28
C GLY A 544 10.45 -18.50 -9.04
N ILE A 545 9.32 -18.21 -8.41
CA ILE A 545 8.23 -17.43 -8.97
C ILE A 545 8.65 -15.94 -8.98
N ILE A 546 8.62 -15.31 -10.16
CA ILE A 546 8.67 -13.85 -10.27
C ILE A 546 7.22 -13.42 -10.51
N TYR A 547 6.62 -12.80 -9.50
CA TYR A 547 5.40 -12.03 -9.68
C TYR A 547 5.84 -10.65 -10.17
N SER A 548 5.60 -10.31 -11.43
CA SER A 548 5.39 -8.89 -11.76
C SER A 548 3.98 -8.50 -11.26
N ASP A 549 3.65 -7.22 -11.19
CA ASP A 549 2.26 -6.75 -11.06
C ASP A 549 1.69 -6.56 -9.62
N ARG A 550 2.50 -6.38 -8.56
CA ARG A 550 1.95 -6.12 -7.20
C ARG A 550 2.44 -4.81 -6.60
N VAL A 551 1.51 -4.02 -6.06
CA VAL A 551 1.84 -3.20 -4.89
C VAL A 551 2.30 -4.17 -3.80
N TYR A 552 3.61 -4.31 -3.59
CA TYR A 552 4.14 -5.30 -2.64
C TYR A 552 4.00 -4.76 -1.23
N ILE A 553 2.85 -5.05 -0.63
CA ILE A 553 2.67 -4.98 0.81
C ILE A 553 2.94 -6.39 1.31
N ASP A 554 3.93 -6.57 2.19
CA ASP A 554 4.09 -7.85 2.87
C ASP A 554 2.79 -8.13 3.64
N PRO A 555 1.98 -9.11 3.23
CA PRO A 555 0.70 -9.37 3.89
C PRO A 555 0.90 -9.85 5.33
N ASN A 556 2.12 -10.25 5.69
CA ASN A 556 2.49 -10.64 7.06
C ASN A 556 2.93 -9.45 7.92
N ASP A 557 3.15 -8.27 7.33
CA ASP A 557 3.64 -7.09 8.05
C ASP A 557 3.12 -5.78 7.45
N ILE A 558 1.79 -5.64 7.48
CA ILE A 558 1.04 -4.43 7.09
C ILE A 558 1.49 -3.15 7.83
N SER A 559 2.19 -3.29 8.96
CA SER A 559 2.66 -2.19 9.78
C SER A 559 3.74 -1.34 9.09
N LYS A 560 4.40 -1.88 8.06
CA LYS A 560 5.42 -1.17 7.28
C LYS A 560 4.87 -0.07 6.36
N GLY A 561 3.58 -0.12 6.03
CA GLY A 561 2.92 0.87 5.15
C GLY A 561 3.43 0.89 3.71
N ILE A 562 2.96 1.87 2.93
CA ILE A 562 3.34 2.08 1.52
C ILE A 562 4.13 3.38 1.38
N LYS A 563 5.29 3.32 0.73
CA LYS A 563 6.16 4.48 0.50
C LYS A 563 5.78 5.24 -0.78
N LEU A 564 5.28 6.46 -0.63
CA LEU A 564 4.74 7.27 -1.74
C LEU A 564 5.78 8.21 -2.40
N ASN A 565 6.99 8.32 -1.84
CA ASN A 565 8.04 9.21 -2.34
C ASN A 565 8.29 9.11 -3.85
N ASN A 566 8.36 7.89 -4.38
CA ASN A 566 8.65 7.65 -5.80
C ASN A 566 7.44 7.88 -6.71
N MET A 567 6.26 8.14 -6.15
CA MET A 567 5.06 8.52 -6.91
C MET A 567 5.01 10.01 -7.24
N ILE A 568 5.85 10.82 -6.61
CA ILE A 568 5.84 12.28 -6.74
C ILE A 568 7.18 12.67 -7.32
N LEU A 569 7.19 13.23 -8.53
CA LEU A 569 8.40 13.70 -9.19
C LEU A 569 8.38 15.22 -9.26
N ILE A 570 9.27 15.84 -8.47
CA ILE A 570 9.40 17.28 -8.36
C ILE A 570 10.20 17.84 -9.53
N ASN A 571 9.69 18.89 -10.15
CA ASN A 571 10.33 19.62 -11.23
C ASN A 571 11.43 20.55 -10.71
N ASP A 572 12.57 20.58 -11.38
CA ASP A 572 13.66 21.51 -11.06
C ASP A 572 13.49 22.92 -11.67
N GLY A 573 12.39 23.14 -12.38
CA GLY A 573 12.05 24.36 -13.10
C GLY A 573 12.60 24.41 -14.52
N GLY A 574 13.36 23.40 -14.95
CA GLY A 574 13.84 23.24 -16.31
C GLY A 574 13.15 22.12 -17.10
N GLY A 575 12.20 21.40 -16.49
CA GLY A 575 11.59 20.21 -17.07
C GLY A 575 12.38 18.92 -16.77
N THR A 576 13.28 18.92 -15.79
CA THR A 576 13.85 17.70 -15.23
C THR A 576 13.15 17.35 -13.92
N PHE A 577 12.63 16.13 -13.85
CA PHE A 577 11.84 15.65 -12.71
C PHE A 577 12.60 14.64 -11.87
N GLN A 578 12.51 14.74 -10.54
CA GLN A 578 13.17 13.84 -9.60
C GLN A 578 12.23 13.39 -8.47
N PRO A 579 12.33 12.14 -7.99
CA PRO A 579 11.51 11.66 -6.88
C PRO A 579 11.61 12.57 -5.65
N TYR A 580 10.46 12.81 -5.01
CA TYR A 580 10.40 13.58 -3.77
C TYR A 580 11.22 12.90 -2.67
N ASN A 581 12.23 13.61 -2.15
CA ASN A 581 13.21 13.06 -1.22
C ASN A 581 13.42 13.91 0.05
N THR A 582 12.64 14.98 0.24
CA THR A 582 12.78 15.89 1.40
C THR A 582 12.39 15.22 2.70
N LYS A 583 11.29 14.45 2.68
CA LYS A 583 10.77 13.73 3.85
C LYS A 583 10.26 12.36 3.45
N GLU A 584 10.24 11.43 4.40
CA GLU A 584 9.66 10.11 4.17
C GLU A 584 8.12 10.19 4.20
N LEU A 585 7.50 9.59 3.19
CA LEU A 585 6.05 9.54 3.00
C LEU A 585 5.60 8.07 3.06
N ILE A 586 5.31 7.57 4.27
CA ILE A 586 4.84 6.19 4.47
C ILE A 586 3.40 6.19 4.96
N ALA A 587 2.50 5.63 4.14
CA ALA A 587 1.10 5.44 4.50
C ALA A 587 0.95 4.15 5.32
N ILE A 588 1.07 4.25 6.64
CA ILE A 588 0.93 3.13 7.58
C ILE A 588 -0.55 2.69 7.64
N ASN A 589 -0.80 1.38 7.73
CA ASN A 589 -2.15 0.78 7.78
C ASN A 589 -3.04 1.14 6.57
N ALA A 590 -2.46 1.57 5.44
CA ALA A 590 -3.17 1.75 4.19
C ALA A 590 -2.74 0.65 3.21
N HIS A 591 -3.73 -0.03 2.63
CA HIS A 591 -3.49 -1.13 1.68
C HIS A 591 -4.27 -1.01 0.37
N PRO A 592 -4.34 0.16 -0.28
CA PRO A 592 -4.98 0.24 -1.59
C PRO A 592 -4.22 -0.56 -2.64
N GLU A 593 -4.96 -1.11 -3.61
CA GLU A 593 -4.41 -1.78 -4.79
C GLU A 593 -4.17 -0.81 -5.95
N VAL A 594 -4.89 0.32 -5.95
CA VAL A 594 -4.76 1.39 -6.94
C VAL A 594 -4.58 2.73 -6.27
N PHE A 595 -3.87 3.64 -6.94
CA PHE A 595 -3.62 5.00 -6.48
C PHE A 595 -3.89 6.00 -7.60
N HIS A 596 -4.77 6.95 -7.33
CA HIS A 596 -5.12 8.04 -8.24
C HIS A 596 -4.93 9.39 -7.53
N PRO A 597 -3.97 10.22 -7.99
CA PRO A 597 -3.69 11.49 -7.36
C PRO A 597 -4.72 12.56 -7.74
N PHE A 598 -4.93 13.50 -6.83
CA PHE A 598 -5.71 14.70 -7.09
C PHE A 598 -5.31 15.83 -6.16
N MET A 599 -5.58 17.08 -6.57
CA MET A 599 -5.38 18.26 -5.71
C MET A 599 -6.68 18.66 -5.03
N LYS A 600 -6.59 18.98 -3.74
CA LYS A 600 -7.67 19.55 -2.96
C LYS A 600 -7.16 20.58 -1.99
N ASP A 601 -7.76 21.78 -2.00
CA ASP A 601 -7.41 22.87 -1.09
C ASP A 601 -5.89 23.17 -1.04
N GLY A 602 -5.20 23.03 -2.18
CA GLY A 602 -3.74 23.22 -2.30
C GLY A 602 -2.88 22.08 -1.75
N SER A 603 -3.48 20.96 -1.35
CA SER A 603 -2.78 19.75 -0.90
C SER A 603 -2.92 18.63 -1.92
N LEU A 604 -1.86 17.83 -2.07
CA LEU A 604 -1.91 16.58 -2.81
C LEU A 604 -2.67 15.52 -2.00
N HIS A 605 -3.56 14.81 -2.66
CA HIS A 605 -4.25 13.65 -2.12
C HIS A 605 -4.07 12.45 -3.07
N PHE A 606 -4.07 11.25 -2.51
CA PHE A 606 -4.25 10.01 -3.26
C PHE A 606 -5.57 9.35 -2.87
N TYR A 607 -6.44 9.14 -3.84
CA TYR A 607 -7.49 8.15 -3.75
C TYR A 607 -6.87 6.77 -3.88
N GLY A 608 -7.31 5.81 -3.07
CA GLY A 608 -7.05 4.41 -3.31
C GLY A 608 -8.21 3.52 -2.92
N SER A 609 -8.33 2.36 -3.57
CA SER A 609 -9.35 1.36 -3.26
C SER A 609 -8.72 0.01 -2.94
N PHE A 610 -9.37 -0.71 -2.03
CA PHE A 610 -9.04 -2.07 -1.65
C PHE A 610 -10.31 -2.91 -1.51
N MET A 611 -10.24 -4.15 -2.02
CA MET A 611 -11.18 -5.22 -1.72
C MET A 611 -10.38 -6.52 -1.68
N SER A 612 -10.50 -7.34 -0.63
CA SER A 612 -9.58 -8.47 -0.52
C SER A 612 -9.75 -9.48 -1.65
N PHE A 613 -8.62 -9.76 -2.30
CA PHE A 613 -8.36 -10.96 -3.06
C PHE A 613 -8.06 -12.10 -2.12
N ASP A 614 -9.06 -12.64 -1.45
CA ASP A 614 -8.84 -14.01 -1.02
C ASP A 614 -8.97 -14.94 -2.20
N TYR A 615 -7.80 -15.25 -2.76
CA TYR A 615 -7.62 -16.31 -3.72
C TYR A 615 -8.18 -17.64 -3.21
N TRP A 616 -8.42 -17.81 -1.90
CA TRP A 616 -9.02 -19.03 -1.36
C TRP A 616 -10.02 -18.92 -0.17
N HIS A 617 -10.09 -17.87 0.67
CA HIS A 617 -10.88 -17.92 1.95
C HIS A 617 -11.81 -16.74 2.39
N LEU A 618 -11.79 -15.53 1.82
CA LEU A 618 -12.58 -14.34 2.25
C LEU A 618 -13.69 -13.92 1.28
N ARG A 619 -14.10 -14.76 0.32
CA ARG A 619 -15.38 -14.53 -0.41
C ARG A 619 -16.57 -14.26 0.53
N ASN A 620 -16.47 -14.70 1.78
CA ASN A 620 -17.56 -14.68 2.76
C ASN A 620 -17.57 -13.45 3.69
N GLU A 621 -16.56 -12.57 3.70
CA GLU A 621 -16.50 -11.45 4.67
C GLU A 621 -16.87 -10.09 4.08
N MET A 622 -16.68 -9.87 2.78
CA MET A 622 -16.94 -8.57 2.12
C MET A 622 -18.03 -8.60 1.06
N SER A 623 -18.75 -9.72 0.94
CA SER A 623 -20.02 -9.78 0.22
C SER A 623 -21.04 -10.47 1.10
N ASP A 624 -22.22 -9.87 1.25
CA ASP A 624 -23.35 -10.57 1.87
C ASP A 624 -24.05 -11.36 0.77
N GLU A 625 -23.82 -12.67 0.76
CA GLU A 625 -24.41 -13.63 -0.19
C GLU A 625 -25.94 -13.55 -0.23
N ASN A 626 -26.57 -12.97 0.80
CA ASN A 626 -28.03 -12.81 0.86
C ASN A 626 -28.53 -11.49 0.24
N THR A 627 -27.67 -10.49 -0.02
CA THR A 627 -28.08 -9.13 -0.42
C THR A 627 -27.39 -8.58 -1.68
N ASN A 628 -26.55 -9.36 -2.37
CA ASN A 628 -25.83 -8.94 -3.60
C ASN A 628 -25.14 -7.56 -3.45
N THR A 629 -24.51 -7.33 -2.30
CA THR A 629 -23.86 -6.07 -1.93
C THR A 629 -22.38 -6.34 -1.63
N ILE A 630 -21.50 -5.42 -2.05
CA ILE A 630 -20.07 -5.45 -1.73
C ILE A 630 -19.65 -4.23 -0.91
N PHE A 631 -18.52 -4.34 -0.20
CA PHE A 631 -18.06 -3.31 0.74
C PHE A 631 -16.60 -2.88 0.48
N PRO A 632 -16.32 -2.11 -0.60
CA PRO A 632 -14.97 -1.65 -0.87
C PRO A 632 -14.48 -0.69 0.21
N ILE A 633 -13.20 -0.82 0.57
CA ILE A 633 -12.50 0.10 1.44
C ILE A 633 -11.84 1.16 0.56
N ILE A 634 -12.16 2.42 0.82
CA ILE A 634 -11.62 3.57 0.12
C ILE A 634 -10.71 4.35 1.04
N TYR A 635 -9.54 4.71 0.54
CA TYR A 635 -8.57 5.54 1.21
C TYR A 635 -8.54 6.93 0.55
N ASP A 636 -8.51 7.95 1.38
CA ASP A 636 -8.11 9.31 1.02
C ASP A 636 -6.83 9.61 1.81
N ILE A 637 -5.69 9.65 1.10
CA ILE A 637 -4.37 9.87 1.69
C ILE A 637 -3.92 11.27 1.33
N LYS A 638 -4.10 12.21 2.26
CA LYS A 638 -3.58 13.56 2.11
C LYS A 638 -2.08 13.57 2.38
N VAL A 639 -1.33 14.18 1.47
CA VAL A 639 0.12 14.35 1.57
C VAL A 639 0.44 15.78 1.99
N ASN A 640 1.17 15.92 3.08
CA ASN A 640 1.70 17.20 3.54
C ASN A 640 3.14 17.34 3.03
N LEU A 641 3.28 17.91 1.84
CA LEU A 641 4.57 18.36 1.31
C LEU A 641 4.96 19.70 1.95
N ASP A 642 6.26 19.96 2.04
CA ASP A 642 6.82 21.18 2.65
C ASP A 642 6.71 22.43 1.76
#